data_AF-A0A8H7V3G5-F1
#
_entry.id   AF-A0A8H7V3G5-F1
#
_cell.length_a   1.000
_cell.length_b   1.000
_cell.length_c   1.000
_cell.angle_alpha   90.00
_cell.angle_beta   90.00
_cell.angle_gamma   90.00
#
_symmetry.space_group_name_H-M   'P 1'
#
loop_
_entity.id
_entity.type
_entity.pdbx_description
1 polymer ?
#
loop_
_entity_poly.entity_id
_entity_poly.type
_entity_poly.pdbx_seq_one_letter_code
_entity_poly.pdbx_strand_id
1 'polypeptide(L)'
;MDYMPDKSTAAGAAKAADRSKRRSLTALAKPKRVRIGEKEAEESKQLLGKLLSCTDEKERKALAEQCAAFANHYGVRALKGAHLWPAVSTELFAKKIKTPQVLGALELSQALITTNALLRGQLEPHLVTLLHPLLDLQAAKDKKVAELAADITRNLVKAFNPIATRHIVTYALDGLENSKKWQTKMLALEVLELLATINPMQVLVCLPTMIPVLSDCMWDTKPEVKAAATQCMTHTTALLDNKDIERFIPAVIDCINKPESVPEIIHQLGATTFVQEVDSGTLALMVPLLSRGLRERQTSIKRKSALIIDNMSKLVDDPEVAAPFLPILLPALEHVYEVVADPECRGVVQKAVETLKRSGGGAAAAAAVLTSDQKREKVFSTLDRLMPTKLEGFFAPVRKYMGILALSLVLARDFDRNAWISSLSPHSATWLLVTGREHEDGGEETEASAEKLALAALSSCEEAIAPKTGDEEELEEGEELCNCEFSLAYGAKILLNRTHLRLMRGRRYGLCGANGCGKSTLMRAISNEQVEGFPPRSVLKTVYVEHDIDGSEADTGLVDFIDASEGVECHDKAEIARILKNYGFTDEMVNHQAIGSLSGGWKMKLALARAMLMNADILLLDEPTNHLDVVNVAWLENYLLGLKTVTSIIVSHDSGFLDHVCTDIIHYEGNYKLKRYRGNLSEFVKKVPRAAAYYSLGAAQSVFHFPEPGYLEGIKTKERAILKMKNVDFQYPGSSKKQLVDISMQCSLASRVAVIGPNGAGKSTLIKLLTGELETETGTVWKHPNLRIAYVAQHAFHHIEQHLDSTPNEYIQWRYATGEDREELDKNDRMHGAHNEKVMQQVFIIDGEKRTVEELVGRRKLKQSYEYEVSWVGRSSVDNTWISRQKLEDMGFGKKIAEVDSAEAAKMGLNRPLTAKEIEKHLAEVGLEPEFASHSHIRGLSGGQKVKLVIGAAMWNKPHMLVLDEPTNYLDRESLGALATAIREYGGGVVIVTHNREFSEALCNEVWMVDDGKLTPSGHNWVSGNAGTKIVEADAEDQIDGQGNTIKATEKKKKLSSKELRKKKKDRMERRKRGEEVYTTDEEL
;
A
#
# COMPACT_ATOMS: atom_id res chain seq x y z
N MET A 1 -43.79 -7.90 3.00
CA MET A 1 -42.83 -6.80 3.21
C MET A 1 -41.94 -6.77 1.98
N ASP A 2 -42.15 -5.76 1.13
CA ASP A 2 -41.41 -5.56 -0.11
C ASP A 2 -39.97 -5.14 0.21
N TYR A 3 -39.01 -5.99 -0.15
CA TYR A 3 -37.60 -5.63 -0.15
C TYR A 3 -37.38 -4.65 -1.30
N MET A 4 -37.22 -3.35 -1.00
CA MET A 4 -36.81 -2.36 -1.99
C MET A 4 -35.41 -2.73 -2.48
N PRO A 5 -35.19 -2.99 -3.78
CA PRO A 5 -33.86 -3.23 -4.29
C PRO A 5 -33.05 -1.95 -4.20
N ASP A 6 -31.84 -2.07 -3.68
CA ASP A 6 -30.89 -0.98 -3.53
C ASP A 6 -30.54 -0.42 -4.92
N LYS A 7 -30.98 0.81 -5.19
CA LYS A 7 -30.73 1.53 -6.45
C LYS A 7 -29.37 2.24 -6.48
N SER A 8 -28.59 2.11 -5.41
CA SER A 8 -27.33 2.83 -5.21
C SER A 8 -26.17 2.30 -6.07
N THR A 9 -26.24 1.05 -6.54
CA THR A 9 -25.19 0.44 -7.37
C THR A 9 -25.62 0.31 -8.83
N ALA A 10 -24.68 0.43 -9.77
CA ALA A 10 -24.94 0.24 -11.20
C ALA A 10 -25.54 -1.15 -11.50
N ALA A 11 -25.11 -2.18 -10.75
CA ALA A 11 -25.69 -3.52 -10.80
C ALA A 11 -27.14 -3.58 -10.27
N GLY A 12 -27.47 -2.83 -9.22
CA GLY A 12 -28.82 -2.70 -8.68
C GLY A 12 -29.77 -1.96 -9.63
N ALA A 13 -29.30 -0.87 -10.24
CA ALA A 13 -30.01 -0.12 -11.27
C ALA A 13 -30.22 -0.96 -12.55
N ALA A 14 -29.21 -1.70 -13.00
CA ALA A 14 -29.30 -2.60 -14.15
C ALA A 14 -30.26 -3.77 -13.91
N LYS A 15 -30.20 -4.43 -12.74
CA LYS A 15 -31.15 -5.49 -12.35
C LYS A 15 -32.58 -4.97 -12.22
N ALA A 16 -32.76 -3.73 -11.75
CA ALA A 16 -34.08 -3.09 -11.68
C ALA A 16 -34.61 -2.70 -13.07
N ALA A 17 -33.76 -2.16 -13.95
CA ALA A 17 -34.09 -1.81 -15.33
C ALA A 17 -34.46 -3.07 -16.14
N ASP A 18 -33.67 -4.14 -16.02
CA ASP A 18 -33.90 -5.43 -16.65
C ASP A 18 -35.17 -6.10 -16.12
N ARG A 19 -35.43 -6.07 -14.81
CA ARG A 19 -36.73 -6.50 -14.23
C ARG A 19 -37.91 -5.66 -14.72
N SER A 20 -37.74 -4.36 -14.91
CA SER A 20 -38.82 -3.48 -15.41
C SER A 20 -39.16 -3.77 -16.87
N LYS A 21 -38.14 -4.03 -17.73
CA LYS A 21 -38.33 -4.50 -19.11
C LYS A 21 -38.96 -5.90 -19.15
N ARG A 22 -38.59 -6.81 -18.24
CA ARG A 22 -39.20 -8.15 -18.13
C ARG A 22 -40.68 -8.12 -17.68
N ARG A 23 -41.05 -7.19 -16.79
CA ARG A 23 -42.45 -6.98 -16.36
C ARG A 23 -43.31 -6.33 -17.45
N SER A 24 -42.74 -5.54 -18.35
CA SER A 24 -43.50 -4.99 -19.49
C SER A 24 -43.71 -6.03 -20.60
N LEU A 25 -42.75 -6.95 -20.81
CA LEU A 25 -42.85 -8.03 -21.79
C LEU A 25 -43.91 -9.09 -21.47
N THR A 26 -44.21 -9.32 -20.20
CA THR A 26 -45.27 -10.23 -19.74
C THR A 26 -46.68 -9.66 -19.93
N ALA A 27 -46.81 -8.34 -20.18
CA ALA A 27 -48.08 -7.63 -20.32
C ALA A 27 -48.51 -7.37 -21.78
N LEU A 28 -47.70 -7.73 -22.78
CA LEU A 28 -47.97 -7.44 -24.19
C LEU A 28 -48.71 -8.61 -24.88
N ALA A 29 -49.83 -8.28 -25.53
CA ALA A 29 -50.74 -9.23 -26.15
C ALA A 29 -50.07 -10.11 -27.23
N LYS A 30 -50.38 -11.41 -27.20
CA LYS A 30 -49.84 -12.45 -28.10
C LYS A 30 -50.23 -12.19 -29.57
N PRO A 31 -49.30 -12.08 -30.53
CA PRO A 31 -49.64 -11.85 -31.93
C PRO A 31 -50.25 -13.10 -32.58
N LYS A 32 -51.45 -12.98 -33.15
CA LYS A 32 -52.07 -14.02 -33.99
C LYS A 32 -51.40 -14.04 -35.36
N ARG A 33 -50.82 -15.18 -35.74
CA ARG A 33 -50.06 -15.35 -37.00
C ARG A 33 -51.02 -15.56 -38.19
N VAL A 34 -51.34 -14.49 -38.91
CA VAL A 34 -52.18 -14.53 -40.12
C VAL A 34 -51.30 -14.58 -41.36
N ARG A 35 -51.67 -15.39 -42.38
CA ARG A 35 -50.98 -15.40 -43.68
C ARG A 35 -51.35 -14.12 -44.44
N ILE A 36 -50.35 -13.46 -45.03
CA ILE A 36 -50.55 -12.25 -45.86
C ILE A 36 -51.13 -12.67 -47.21
N GLY A 37 -52.30 -12.14 -47.57
CA GLY A 37 -52.88 -12.29 -48.92
C GLY A 37 -52.28 -11.32 -49.94
N GLU A 38 -52.40 -11.62 -51.24
CA GLU A 38 -51.87 -10.76 -52.31
C GLU A 38 -52.46 -9.34 -52.30
N LYS A 39 -53.75 -9.22 -51.96
CA LYS A 39 -54.45 -7.93 -51.88
C LYS A 39 -53.91 -7.04 -50.75
N GLU A 40 -53.69 -7.62 -49.59
CA GLU A 40 -53.18 -6.92 -48.39
C GLU A 40 -51.72 -6.48 -48.59
N ALA A 41 -50.92 -7.32 -49.26
CA ALA A 41 -49.55 -6.97 -49.64
C ALA A 41 -49.52 -5.78 -50.62
N GLU A 42 -50.45 -5.72 -51.58
CA GLU A 42 -50.52 -4.63 -52.55
C GLU A 42 -51.02 -3.32 -51.92
N GLU A 43 -51.99 -3.39 -51.00
CA GLU A 43 -52.42 -2.23 -50.21
C GLU A 43 -51.27 -1.63 -49.40
N SER A 44 -50.44 -2.46 -48.77
CA SER A 44 -49.26 -1.98 -48.04
C SER A 44 -48.19 -1.37 -48.97
N LYS A 45 -48.01 -1.89 -50.20
CA LYS A 45 -47.08 -1.29 -51.18
C LYS A 45 -47.58 0.08 -51.65
N GLN A 46 -48.89 0.27 -51.79
CA GLN A 46 -49.47 1.58 -52.14
C GLN A 46 -49.25 2.60 -51.03
N LEU A 47 -49.43 2.20 -49.76
CA LEU A 47 -49.12 3.06 -48.60
C LEU A 47 -47.64 3.43 -48.56
N LEU A 48 -46.75 2.47 -48.84
CA LEU A 48 -45.31 2.69 -48.90
C LEU A 48 -44.91 3.67 -50.02
N GLY A 49 -45.53 3.58 -51.20
CA GLY A 49 -45.31 4.52 -52.30
C GLY A 49 -45.76 5.95 -51.96
N LYS A 50 -46.89 6.09 -51.26
CA LYS A 50 -47.36 7.39 -50.74
C LYS A 50 -46.40 7.96 -49.69
N LEU A 51 -45.91 7.11 -48.78
CA LEU A 51 -44.97 7.51 -47.74
C LEU A 51 -43.67 8.10 -48.32
N LEU A 52 -43.06 7.41 -49.30
CA LEU A 52 -41.79 7.83 -49.90
C LEU A 52 -41.90 9.09 -50.78
N SER A 53 -43.11 9.46 -51.22
CA SER A 53 -43.37 10.66 -52.02
C SER A 53 -43.95 11.82 -51.20
N CYS A 54 -44.27 11.59 -49.91
CA CYS A 54 -44.90 12.58 -49.03
C CYS A 54 -43.92 13.69 -48.62
N THR A 55 -44.35 14.95 -48.79
CA THR A 55 -43.59 16.14 -48.42
C THR A 55 -44.03 16.73 -47.07
N ASP A 56 -45.28 16.51 -46.66
CA ASP A 56 -45.81 16.94 -45.36
C ASP A 56 -45.32 16.03 -44.23
N GLU A 57 -44.89 16.62 -43.11
CA GLU A 57 -44.32 15.88 -41.98
C GLU A 57 -45.37 15.10 -41.17
N LYS A 58 -46.55 15.69 -40.93
CA LYS A 58 -47.60 15.05 -40.13
C LYS A 58 -48.22 13.88 -40.88
N GLU A 59 -48.46 14.07 -42.18
CA GLU A 59 -48.97 13.02 -43.05
C GLU A 59 -47.94 11.88 -43.20
N ARG A 60 -46.64 12.21 -43.34
CA ARG A 60 -45.57 11.22 -43.40
C ARG A 60 -45.48 10.36 -42.14
N LYS A 61 -45.59 10.96 -40.96
CA LYS A 61 -45.62 10.22 -39.67
C LYS A 61 -46.83 9.28 -39.58
N ALA A 62 -48.03 9.76 -39.94
CA ALA A 62 -49.24 8.95 -39.94
C ALA A 62 -49.15 7.76 -40.93
N LEU A 63 -48.59 7.98 -42.12
CA LEU A 63 -48.36 6.92 -43.10
C LEU A 63 -47.32 5.90 -42.63
N ALA A 64 -46.26 6.35 -41.94
CA ALA A 64 -45.25 5.46 -41.37
C ALA A 64 -45.85 4.58 -40.26
N GLU A 65 -46.70 5.13 -39.39
CA GLU A 65 -47.42 4.39 -38.36
C GLU A 65 -48.37 3.35 -38.95
N GLN A 66 -49.07 3.65 -40.06
CA GLN A 66 -49.92 2.69 -40.76
C GLN A 66 -49.11 1.51 -41.34
N CYS A 67 -47.96 1.79 -41.96
CA CYS A 67 -47.04 0.76 -42.44
C CYS A 67 -46.46 -0.09 -41.29
N ALA A 68 -46.17 0.52 -40.15
CA ALA A 68 -45.67 -0.19 -38.97
C ALA A 68 -46.76 -1.04 -38.29
N ALA A 69 -48.01 -0.56 -38.26
CA ALA A 69 -49.16 -1.34 -37.78
C ALA A 69 -49.37 -2.60 -38.63
N PHE A 70 -49.13 -2.53 -39.95
CA PHE A 70 -49.11 -3.69 -40.82
C PHE A 70 -48.01 -4.70 -40.42
N ALA A 71 -46.79 -4.22 -40.13
CA ALA A 71 -45.72 -5.07 -39.62
C ALA A 71 -46.03 -5.69 -38.25
N ASN A 72 -46.72 -4.96 -37.37
CA ASN A 72 -47.18 -5.48 -36.08
C ASN A 72 -48.22 -6.61 -36.25
N HIS A 73 -49.13 -6.47 -37.22
CA HIS A 73 -50.20 -7.45 -37.45
C HIS A 73 -49.70 -8.76 -38.08
N TYR A 74 -48.80 -8.68 -39.06
CA TYR A 74 -48.33 -9.84 -39.83
C TYR A 74 -46.91 -10.32 -39.47
N GLY A 75 -46.26 -9.67 -38.50
CA GLY A 75 -44.92 -10.01 -38.01
C GLY A 75 -43.80 -9.81 -39.03
N VAL A 76 -42.65 -10.46 -38.82
CA VAL A 76 -41.43 -10.31 -39.64
C VAL A 76 -41.65 -10.63 -41.13
N ARG A 77 -42.62 -11.50 -41.46
CA ARG A 77 -42.94 -11.83 -42.87
C ARG A 77 -43.48 -10.62 -43.65
N ALA A 78 -44.11 -9.66 -42.96
CA ALA A 78 -44.60 -8.42 -43.56
C ALA A 78 -43.48 -7.58 -44.17
N LEU A 79 -42.31 -7.55 -43.52
CA LEU A 79 -41.15 -6.78 -43.98
C LEU A 79 -40.69 -7.20 -45.39
N LYS A 80 -40.83 -8.49 -45.71
CA LYS A 80 -40.54 -9.05 -47.05
C LYS A 80 -41.76 -8.98 -47.96
N GLY A 81 -42.91 -9.47 -47.52
CA GLY A 81 -44.13 -9.62 -48.33
C GLY A 81 -44.70 -8.29 -48.83
N ALA A 82 -44.56 -7.22 -48.05
CA ALA A 82 -45.02 -5.87 -48.39
C ALA A 82 -43.90 -4.91 -48.83
N HIS A 83 -42.68 -5.42 -49.09
CA HIS A 83 -41.50 -4.63 -49.46
C HIS A 83 -41.10 -3.49 -48.49
N LEU A 84 -41.58 -3.52 -47.24
CA LEU A 84 -41.28 -2.49 -46.25
C LEU A 84 -39.77 -2.37 -45.98
N TRP A 85 -39.06 -3.51 -45.82
CA TRP A 85 -37.61 -3.49 -45.57
C TRP A 85 -36.77 -3.14 -46.80
N PRO A 86 -37.01 -3.73 -48.00
CA PRO A 86 -36.34 -3.30 -49.23
C PRO A 86 -36.43 -1.78 -49.45
N ALA A 87 -37.57 -1.14 -49.20
CA ALA A 87 -37.71 0.30 -49.33
C ALA A 87 -36.80 1.08 -48.36
N VAL A 88 -36.80 0.70 -47.07
CA VAL A 88 -35.93 1.32 -46.06
C VAL A 88 -34.45 1.13 -46.44
N SER A 89 -34.04 -0.09 -46.74
CA SER A 89 -32.66 -0.41 -47.08
C SER A 89 -32.18 0.25 -48.38
N THR A 90 -33.04 0.39 -49.39
CA THR A 90 -32.63 1.01 -50.67
C THR A 90 -32.41 2.51 -50.50
N GLU A 91 -33.30 3.20 -49.79
CA GLU A 91 -33.23 4.65 -49.62
C GLU A 91 -32.17 5.08 -48.61
N LEU A 92 -31.99 4.35 -47.50
CA LEU A 92 -30.99 4.71 -46.48
C LEU A 92 -29.55 4.40 -46.90
N PHE A 93 -29.34 3.40 -47.75
CA PHE A 93 -28.01 3.08 -48.31
C PHE A 93 -27.73 3.76 -49.67
N ALA A 94 -28.65 4.61 -50.16
CA ALA A 94 -28.48 5.30 -51.42
C ALA A 94 -27.32 6.31 -51.37
N LYS A 95 -26.41 6.23 -52.35
CA LYS A 95 -25.32 7.22 -52.51
C LYS A 95 -25.83 8.64 -52.82
N LYS A 96 -27.02 8.76 -53.43
CA LYS A 96 -27.67 10.04 -53.76
C LYS A 96 -28.88 10.22 -52.85
N ILE A 97 -28.82 11.22 -51.97
CA ILE A 97 -29.89 11.55 -51.03
C ILE A 97 -31.00 12.28 -51.77
N LYS A 98 -32.19 11.67 -51.80
CA LYS A 98 -33.44 12.33 -52.21
C LYS A 98 -34.26 12.61 -50.95
N THR A 99 -34.28 13.87 -50.51
CA THR A 99 -34.82 14.27 -49.21
C THR A 99 -36.19 13.66 -48.88
N PRO A 100 -37.23 13.70 -49.74
CA PRO A 100 -38.55 13.14 -49.38
C PRO A 100 -38.53 11.63 -49.14
N GLN A 101 -37.77 10.90 -49.97
CA GLN A 101 -37.68 9.43 -49.91
C GLN A 101 -36.89 8.98 -48.67
N VAL A 102 -35.78 9.67 -48.37
CA VAL A 102 -34.97 9.39 -47.18
C VAL A 102 -35.73 9.75 -45.91
N LEU A 103 -36.42 10.88 -45.86
CA LEU A 103 -37.28 11.23 -44.72
C LEU A 103 -38.41 10.22 -44.52
N GLY A 104 -39.03 9.73 -45.60
CA GLY A 104 -40.04 8.66 -45.53
C GLY A 104 -39.48 7.35 -44.98
N ALA A 105 -38.28 6.96 -45.42
CA ALA A 105 -37.58 5.78 -44.91
C ALA A 105 -37.15 5.91 -43.44
N LEU A 106 -36.73 7.11 -43.01
CA LEU A 106 -36.38 7.41 -41.62
C LEU A 106 -37.61 7.32 -40.70
N GLU A 107 -38.73 7.94 -41.05
CA GLU A 107 -39.97 7.86 -40.25
C GLU A 107 -40.49 6.41 -40.17
N LEU A 108 -40.41 5.65 -41.27
CA LEU A 108 -40.74 4.22 -41.26
C LEU A 108 -39.82 3.45 -40.32
N SER A 109 -38.52 3.76 -40.31
CA SER A 109 -37.55 3.12 -39.41
C SER A 109 -37.88 3.41 -37.95
N GLN A 110 -38.24 4.66 -37.60
CA GLN A 110 -38.69 5.05 -36.27
C GLN A 110 -39.94 4.27 -35.82
N ALA A 111 -40.93 4.15 -36.72
CA ALA A 111 -42.15 3.41 -36.43
C ALA A 111 -41.91 1.90 -36.27
N LEU A 112 -40.99 1.33 -37.06
CA LEU A 112 -40.56 -0.08 -36.92
C LEU A 112 -39.78 -0.35 -35.64
N ILE A 113 -38.95 0.60 -35.17
CA ILE A 113 -38.27 0.51 -33.86
C ILE A 113 -39.29 0.41 -32.73
N THR A 114 -40.33 1.23 -32.76
CA THR A 114 -41.43 1.20 -31.77
C THR A 114 -42.18 -0.13 -31.83
N THR A 115 -42.41 -0.65 -33.04
CA THR A 115 -43.06 -1.95 -33.28
C THR A 115 -42.21 -3.13 -32.83
N ASN A 116 -40.88 -3.02 -32.85
CA ASN A 116 -39.97 -4.09 -32.44
C ASN A 116 -40.20 -4.53 -30.98
N ALA A 117 -40.55 -3.60 -30.09
CA ALA A 117 -40.89 -3.91 -28.70
C ALA A 117 -42.14 -4.81 -28.60
N LEU A 118 -43.13 -4.62 -29.48
CA LEU A 118 -44.34 -5.43 -29.56
C LEU A 118 -44.06 -6.83 -30.14
N LEU A 119 -43.05 -6.95 -31.00
CA LEU A 119 -42.62 -8.21 -31.62
C LEU A 119 -41.47 -8.89 -30.86
N ARG A 120 -41.26 -8.55 -29.58
CA ARG A 120 -40.25 -9.17 -28.70
C ARG A 120 -38.83 -9.21 -29.30
N GLY A 121 -38.44 -8.20 -30.10
CA GLY A 121 -37.09 -8.11 -30.67
C GLY A 121 -36.90 -8.85 -32.01
N GLN A 122 -37.95 -9.40 -32.63
CA GLN A 122 -37.81 -10.15 -33.88
C GLN A 122 -37.27 -9.33 -35.07
N LEU A 123 -37.39 -8.00 -35.04
CA LEU A 123 -36.90 -7.12 -36.11
C LEU A 123 -35.44 -6.67 -35.89
N GLU A 124 -34.85 -6.93 -34.72
CA GLU A 124 -33.48 -6.50 -34.38
C GLU A 124 -32.41 -6.93 -35.39
N PRO A 125 -32.40 -8.17 -35.93
CA PRO A 125 -31.36 -8.61 -36.87
C PRO A 125 -31.28 -7.75 -38.14
N HIS A 126 -32.41 -7.16 -38.54
CA HIS A 126 -32.50 -6.23 -39.66
C HIS A 126 -32.15 -4.81 -39.20
N LEU A 127 -32.79 -4.33 -38.14
CA LEU A 127 -32.61 -2.96 -37.64
C LEU A 127 -31.16 -2.62 -37.27
N VAL A 128 -30.38 -3.57 -36.73
CA VAL A 128 -28.95 -3.38 -36.44
C VAL A 128 -28.16 -2.95 -37.66
N THR A 129 -28.52 -3.42 -38.85
CA THR A 129 -27.81 -3.04 -40.08
C THR A 129 -27.99 -1.57 -40.47
N LEU A 130 -29.00 -0.88 -39.91
CA LEU A 130 -29.24 0.54 -40.17
C LEU A 130 -28.28 1.47 -39.42
N LEU A 131 -27.54 0.98 -38.42
CA LEU A 131 -26.62 1.83 -37.63
C LEU A 131 -25.59 2.53 -38.52
N HIS A 132 -24.96 1.81 -39.46
CA HIS A 132 -23.97 2.40 -40.36
C HIS A 132 -24.53 3.53 -41.24
N PRO A 133 -25.62 3.34 -42.03
CA PRO A 133 -26.17 4.44 -42.83
C PRO A 133 -26.74 5.58 -41.98
N LEU A 134 -27.31 5.31 -40.79
CA LEU A 134 -27.81 6.35 -39.90
C LEU A 134 -26.68 7.26 -39.36
N LEU A 135 -25.55 6.67 -38.97
CA LEU A 135 -24.35 7.40 -38.56
C LEU A 135 -23.79 8.28 -39.70
N ASP A 136 -23.83 7.79 -40.94
CA ASP A 136 -23.41 8.55 -42.11
C ASP A 136 -24.37 9.69 -42.48
N LEU A 137 -25.68 9.49 -42.29
CA LEU A 137 -26.73 10.46 -42.57
C LEU A 137 -26.70 11.65 -41.60
N GLN A 138 -26.06 11.51 -40.44
CA GLN A 138 -25.78 12.64 -39.55
C GLN A 138 -24.99 13.76 -40.23
N ALA A 139 -24.18 13.41 -41.23
CA ALA A 139 -23.42 14.37 -42.01
C ALA A 139 -24.12 14.77 -43.32
N ALA A 140 -25.43 14.51 -43.45
CA ALA A 140 -26.22 14.98 -44.58
C ALA A 140 -26.28 16.52 -44.61
N LYS A 141 -26.34 17.10 -45.81
CA LYS A 141 -26.44 18.56 -45.99
C LYS A 141 -27.77 19.11 -45.49
N ASP A 142 -28.83 18.30 -45.57
CA ASP A 142 -30.15 18.66 -45.10
C ASP A 142 -30.25 18.45 -43.59
N LYS A 143 -30.44 19.54 -42.85
CA LYS A 143 -30.48 19.53 -41.39
C LYS A 143 -31.61 18.65 -40.85
N LYS A 144 -32.76 18.58 -41.55
CA LYS A 144 -33.90 17.74 -41.13
C LYS A 144 -33.57 16.25 -41.20
N VAL A 145 -32.83 15.86 -42.24
CA VAL A 145 -32.37 14.46 -42.41
C VAL A 145 -31.35 14.11 -41.34
N ALA A 146 -30.40 15.00 -41.06
CA ALA A 146 -29.39 14.78 -40.03
C ALA A 146 -30.00 14.66 -38.63
N GLU A 147 -30.84 15.62 -38.22
CA GLU A 147 -31.50 15.61 -36.89
C GLU A 147 -32.36 14.36 -36.69
N LEU A 148 -33.16 14.00 -37.69
CA LEU A 148 -34.02 12.82 -37.62
C LEU A 148 -33.18 11.52 -37.57
N ALA A 149 -32.08 11.44 -38.32
CA ALA A 149 -31.17 10.29 -38.26
C ALA A 149 -30.51 10.15 -36.88
N ALA A 150 -30.12 11.25 -36.24
CA ALA A 150 -29.60 11.25 -34.86
C ALA A 150 -30.64 10.72 -33.86
N ASP A 151 -31.87 11.23 -33.93
CA ASP A 151 -32.97 10.83 -33.04
C ASP A 151 -33.28 9.34 -33.19
N ILE A 152 -33.36 8.86 -34.43
CA ILE A 152 -33.58 7.44 -34.73
C ILE A 152 -32.44 6.59 -34.20
N THR A 153 -31.19 7.02 -34.36
CA THR A 153 -30.03 6.29 -33.83
C THR A 153 -30.11 6.16 -32.31
N ARG A 154 -30.43 7.25 -31.58
CA ARG A 154 -30.63 7.23 -30.12
C ARG A 154 -31.74 6.27 -29.70
N ASN A 155 -32.88 6.32 -30.39
CA ASN A 155 -34.03 5.46 -30.09
C ASN A 155 -33.74 3.99 -30.40
N LEU A 156 -33.03 3.73 -31.49
CA LEU A 156 -32.65 2.41 -31.94
C LEU A 156 -31.73 1.73 -30.92
N VAL A 157 -30.70 2.43 -30.45
CA VAL A 157 -29.75 1.91 -29.44
C VAL A 157 -30.45 1.58 -28.12
N LYS A 158 -31.43 2.39 -27.70
CA LYS A 158 -32.27 2.12 -26.50
C LYS A 158 -33.17 0.89 -26.65
N ALA A 159 -33.58 0.59 -27.87
CA ALA A 159 -34.55 -0.46 -28.19
C ALA A 159 -33.93 -1.85 -28.29
N PHE A 160 -32.62 -1.97 -28.54
CA PHE A 160 -31.95 -3.27 -28.69
C PHE A 160 -31.84 -4.07 -27.39
N ASN A 161 -31.73 -5.38 -27.56
CA ASN A 161 -31.31 -6.30 -26.51
C ASN A 161 -29.98 -5.84 -25.87
N PRO A 162 -29.91 -5.69 -24.53
CA PRO A 162 -28.68 -5.34 -23.81
C PRO A 162 -27.45 -6.18 -24.18
N ILE A 163 -27.63 -7.48 -24.43
CA ILE A 163 -26.55 -8.41 -24.81
C ILE A 163 -25.94 -8.06 -26.17
N ALA A 164 -26.71 -7.42 -27.07
CA ALA A 164 -26.23 -6.97 -28.37
C ALA A 164 -25.31 -5.74 -28.29
N THR A 165 -25.15 -5.12 -27.11
CA THR A 165 -24.31 -3.93 -26.90
C THR A 165 -22.92 -4.11 -27.46
N ARG A 166 -22.28 -5.26 -27.23
CA ARG A 166 -20.93 -5.55 -27.76
C ARG A 166 -20.85 -5.43 -29.27
N HIS A 167 -21.90 -5.86 -29.97
CA HIS A 167 -21.98 -5.75 -31.43
C HIS A 167 -22.28 -4.32 -31.88
N ILE A 168 -23.14 -3.60 -31.17
CA ILE A 168 -23.46 -2.20 -31.45
C ILE A 168 -22.22 -1.30 -31.30
N VAL A 169 -21.42 -1.54 -30.25
CA VAL A 169 -20.14 -0.84 -30.03
C VAL A 169 -19.26 -0.96 -31.27
N THR A 170 -19.17 -2.13 -31.93
CA THR A 170 -18.34 -2.26 -33.15
C THR A 170 -18.76 -1.35 -34.30
N TYR A 171 -20.05 -1.06 -34.46
CA TYR A 171 -20.52 -0.09 -35.47
C TYR A 171 -20.18 1.35 -35.09
N ALA A 172 -20.25 1.69 -33.80
CA ALA A 172 -19.84 3.01 -33.33
C ALA A 172 -18.33 3.20 -33.52
N LEU A 173 -17.51 2.19 -33.19
CA LEU A 173 -16.07 2.22 -33.40
C LEU A 173 -15.71 2.34 -34.90
N ASP A 174 -16.37 1.58 -35.76
CA ASP A 174 -16.22 1.68 -37.23
C ASP A 174 -16.53 3.11 -37.73
N GLY A 175 -17.59 3.73 -37.20
CA GLY A 175 -17.93 5.12 -37.46
C GLY A 175 -16.88 6.13 -36.98
N LEU A 176 -16.09 5.82 -35.96
CA LEU A 176 -15.00 6.66 -35.45
C LEU A 176 -13.71 6.49 -36.28
N GLU A 177 -13.36 5.25 -36.63
CA GLU A 177 -12.11 4.92 -37.34
C GLU A 177 -12.20 5.25 -38.83
N ASN A 178 -13.29 4.85 -39.49
CA ASN A 178 -13.39 4.86 -40.96
C ASN A 178 -14.08 6.11 -41.51
N SER A 179 -14.84 6.86 -40.69
CA SER A 179 -15.49 8.08 -41.15
C SER A 179 -14.55 9.30 -41.12
N LYS A 180 -14.46 9.99 -42.25
CA LYS A 180 -13.77 11.29 -42.36
C LYS A 180 -14.63 12.48 -41.91
N LYS A 181 -15.91 12.26 -41.61
CA LYS A 181 -16.86 13.32 -41.28
C LYS A 181 -16.98 13.47 -39.77
N TRP A 182 -16.60 14.63 -39.26
CA TRP A 182 -16.60 14.88 -37.81
C TRP A 182 -18.01 14.74 -37.19
N GLN A 183 -19.08 15.04 -37.93
CA GLN A 183 -20.47 14.88 -37.44
C GLN A 183 -20.84 13.42 -37.20
N THR A 184 -20.36 12.50 -38.05
CA THR A 184 -20.53 11.06 -37.86
C THR A 184 -19.79 10.59 -36.62
N LYS A 185 -18.56 11.08 -36.40
CA LYS A 185 -17.79 10.79 -35.18
C LYS A 185 -18.50 11.30 -33.92
N MET A 186 -19.07 12.51 -33.95
CA MET A 186 -19.82 13.07 -32.81
C MET A 186 -21.01 12.19 -32.42
N LEU A 187 -21.81 11.73 -33.39
CA LEU A 187 -22.93 10.84 -33.08
C LEU A 187 -22.47 9.46 -32.62
N ALA A 188 -21.37 8.94 -33.16
CA ALA A 188 -20.79 7.67 -32.69
C ALA A 188 -20.31 7.76 -31.22
N LEU A 189 -19.67 8.87 -30.82
CA LEU A 189 -19.30 9.13 -29.42
C LEU A 189 -20.53 9.23 -28.52
N GLU A 190 -21.57 9.94 -28.95
CA GLU A 190 -22.84 10.04 -28.22
C GLU A 190 -23.50 8.67 -28.03
N VAL A 191 -23.43 7.79 -29.04
CA VAL A 191 -23.92 6.41 -28.94
C VAL A 191 -23.15 5.60 -27.89
N LEU A 192 -21.82 5.75 -27.82
CA LEU A 192 -21.01 5.05 -26.82
C LEU A 192 -21.33 5.54 -25.39
N GLU A 193 -21.49 6.84 -25.17
CA GLU A 193 -21.92 7.38 -23.87
C GLU A 193 -23.33 6.91 -23.47
N LEU A 194 -24.24 6.86 -24.44
CA LEU A 194 -25.60 6.37 -24.22
C LEU A 194 -25.59 4.87 -23.85
N LEU A 195 -24.78 4.06 -24.51
CA LEU A 195 -24.60 2.65 -24.19
C LEU A 195 -23.99 2.46 -22.80
N ALA A 196 -23.01 3.28 -22.41
CA ALA A 196 -22.40 3.24 -21.08
C ALA A 196 -23.45 3.49 -19.98
N THR A 197 -24.43 4.36 -20.25
CA THR A 197 -25.53 4.66 -19.31
C THR A 197 -26.56 3.53 -19.24
N ILE A 198 -26.93 2.94 -20.38
CA ILE A 198 -28.05 1.98 -20.45
C ILE A 198 -27.58 0.57 -20.07
N ASN A 199 -26.40 0.17 -20.53
CA ASN A 199 -25.85 -1.19 -20.43
C ASN A 199 -24.39 -1.16 -19.91
N PRO A 200 -24.15 -0.65 -18.67
CA PRO A 200 -22.80 -0.39 -18.17
C PRO A 200 -21.92 -1.63 -18.12
N MET A 201 -22.47 -2.77 -17.67
CA MET A 201 -21.71 -4.03 -17.57
C MET A 201 -21.23 -4.54 -18.93
N GLN A 202 -22.05 -4.38 -19.98
CA GLN A 202 -21.69 -4.81 -21.31
C GLN A 202 -20.65 -3.88 -21.96
N VAL A 203 -20.69 -2.59 -21.63
CA VAL A 203 -19.68 -1.61 -22.07
C VAL A 203 -18.34 -1.83 -21.36
N LEU A 204 -18.36 -2.17 -20.07
CA LEU A 204 -17.16 -2.50 -19.28
C LEU A 204 -16.30 -3.56 -19.98
N VAL A 205 -16.92 -4.64 -20.46
CA VAL A 205 -16.25 -5.72 -21.19
C VAL A 205 -15.71 -5.28 -22.56
N CYS A 206 -16.24 -4.19 -23.13
CA CYS A 206 -15.81 -3.64 -24.41
C CYS A 206 -14.69 -2.60 -24.29
N LEU A 207 -14.36 -2.14 -23.08
CA LEU A 207 -13.32 -1.12 -22.85
C LEU A 207 -11.98 -1.43 -23.52
N PRO A 208 -11.46 -2.68 -23.55
CA PRO A 208 -10.19 -2.97 -24.23
C PRO A 208 -10.19 -2.64 -25.71
N THR A 209 -11.34 -2.75 -26.37
CA THR A 209 -11.50 -2.37 -27.79
C THR A 209 -11.84 -0.90 -27.96
N MET A 210 -12.50 -0.27 -26.99
CA MET A 210 -12.93 1.13 -27.07
C MET A 210 -11.80 2.11 -26.76
N ILE A 211 -11.00 1.84 -25.73
CA ILE A 211 -9.97 2.76 -25.23
C ILE A 211 -8.97 3.17 -26.33
N PRO A 212 -8.42 2.27 -27.17
CA PRO A 212 -7.51 2.68 -28.25
C PRO A 212 -8.17 3.66 -29.24
N VAL A 213 -9.38 3.37 -29.68
CA VAL A 213 -10.12 4.19 -30.65
C VAL A 213 -10.52 5.55 -30.08
N LEU A 214 -10.97 5.57 -28.81
CA LEU A 214 -11.29 6.82 -28.10
C LEU A 214 -10.03 7.66 -27.88
N SER A 215 -8.90 7.01 -27.55
CA SER A 215 -7.60 7.68 -27.39
C SER A 215 -7.19 8.37 -28.69
N ASP A 216 -7.34 7.71 -29.85
CA ASP A 216 -7.04 8.33 -31.15
C ASP A 216 -7.98 9.52 -31.44
N CYS A 217 -9.26 9.43 -31.07
CA CYS A 217 -10.21 10.52 -31.22
C CYS A 217 -9.92 11.73 -30.30
N MET A 218 -9.29 11.51 -29.14
CA MET A 218 -8.79 12.60 -28.28
C MET A 218 -7.67 13.41 -28.95
N TRP A 219 -7.04 12.88 -30.00
CA TRP A 219 -6.06 13.58 -30.83
C TRP A 219 -6.63 14.08 -32.16
N ASP A 220 -7.95 14.07 -32.35
CA ASP A 220 -8.58 14.58 -33.58
C ASP A 220 -8.30 16.09 -33.77
N THR A 221 -8.12 16.49 -35.03
CA THR A 221 -7.90 17.88 -35.43
C THR A 221 -9.08 18.81 -35.09
N LYS A 222 -10.30 18.28 -34.96
CA LYS A 222 -11.50 19.05 -34.67
C LYS A 222 -11.69 19.17 -33.15
N PRO A 223 -11.70 20.39 -32.56
CA PRO A 223 -11.74 20.56 -31.10
C PRO A 223 -13.02 20.02 -30.47
N GLU A 224 -14.15 20.07 -31.19
CA GLU A 224 -15.42 19.51 -30.74
C GLU A 224 -15.35 17.98 -30.59
N VAL A 225 -14.68 17.29 -31.51
CA VAL A 225 -14.49 15.83 -31.44
C VAL A 225 -13.53 15.47 -30.31
N LYS A 226 -12.45 16.24 -30.13
CA LYS A 226 -11.51 16.05 -29.02
C LYS A 226 -12.18 16.19 -27.66
N ALA A 227 -13.02 17.21 -27.48
CA ALA A 227 -13.77 17.42 -26.25
C ALA A 227 -14.76 16.28 -25.98
N ALA A 228 -15.54 15.90 -27.00
CA ALA A 228 -16.50 14.79 -26.89
C ALA A 228 -15.81 13.44 -26.63
N ALA A 229 -14.66 13.17 -27.26
CA ALA A 229 -13.90 11.94 -27.04
C ALA A 229 -13.32 11.86 -25.62
N THR A 230 -12.85 12.99 -25.09
CA THR A 230 -12.35 13.07 -23.70
C THR A 230 -13.48 12.84 -22.69
N GLN A 231 -14.66 13.41 -22.94
CA GLN A 231 -15.86 13.18 -22.12
C GLN A 231 -16.31 11.71 -22.17
N CYS A 232 -16.38 11.13 -23.37
CA CYS A 232 -16.74 9.73 -23.56
C CYS A 232 -15.73 8.79 -22.88
N MET A 233 -14.43 9.07 -23.00
CA MET A 233 -13.38 8.33 -22.28
C MET A 233 -13.60 8.39 -20.77
N THR A 234 -13.86 9.57 -20.22
CA THR A 234 -14.10 9.76 -18.78
C THR A 234 -15.34 8.99 -18.31
N HIS A 235 -16.45 9.06 -19.05
CA HIS A 235 -17.68 8.36 -18.69
C HIS A 235 -17.55 6.83 -18.77
N THR A 236 -16.90 6.32 -19.82
CA THR A 236 -16.72 4.88 -20.01
C THR A 236 -15.71 4.29 -19.02
N THR A 237 -14.64 5.00 -18.68
CA THR A 237 -13.64 4.57 -17.68
C THR A 237 -14.12 4.72 -16.24
N ALA A 238 -15.09 5.59 -15.96
CA ALA A 238 -15.77 5.64 -14.66
C ALA A 238 -16.56 4.36 -14.33
N LEU A 239 -16.76 3.46 -15.31
CA LEU A 239 -17.33 2.13 -15.07
C LEU A 239 -16.33 1.15 -14.45
N LEU A 240 -15.02 1.47 -14.45
CA LEU A 240 -14.00 0.61 -13.85
C LEU A 240 -14.16 0.63 -12.33
N ASP A 241 -14.52 -0.52 -11.76
CA ASP A 241 -14.62 -0.72 -10.31
C ASP A 241 -13.29 -1.26 -9.77
N ASN A 242 -12.23 -0.43 -9.87
CA ASN A 242 -10.94 -0.75 -9.28
C ASN A 242 -10.43 0.39 -8.39
N LYS A 243 -10.60 0.22 -7.07
CA LYS A 243 -10.24 1.20 -6.03
C LYS A 243 -8.75 1.53 -6.00
N ASP A 244 -7.88 0.65 -6.50
CA ASP A 244 -6.43 0.88 -6.51
C ASP A 244 -6.03 1.97 -7.52
N ILE A 245 -6.75 2.02 -8.65
CA ILE A 245 -6.49 2.96 -9.75
C ILE A 245 -7.51 4.11 -9.85
N GLU A 246 -8.67 4.02 -9.20
CA GLU A 246 -9.79 4.97 -9.31
C GLU A 246 -9.35 6.44 -9.22
N ARG A 247 -8.57 6.77 -8.18
CA ARG A 247 -8.03 8.13 -7.97
C ARG A 247 -7.08 8.63 -9.07
N PHE A 248 -6.49 7.71 -9.84
CA PHE A 248 -5.57 8.04 -10.93
C PHE A 248 -6.25 8.09 -12.29
N ILE A 249 -7.46 7.53 -12.45
CA ILE A 249 -8.16 7.49 -13.75
C ILE A 249 -8.19 8.88 -14.43
N PRO A 250 -8.58 9.98 -13.76
CA PRO A 250 -8.56 11.30 -14.40
C PRO A 250 -7.16 11.73 -14.86
N ALA A 251 -6.14 11.48 -14.04
CA ALA A 251 -4.77 11.82 -14.36
C ALA A 251 -4.22 10.98 -15.52
N VAL A 252 -4.57 9.69 -15.59
CA VAL A 252 -4.19 8.78 -16.69
C VAL A 252 -4.83 9.24 -18.00
N ILE A 253 -6.10 9.65 -17.99
CA ILE A 253 -6.80 10.21 -19.17
C ILE A 253 -6.13 11.52 -19.61
N ASP A 254 -5.81 12.41 -18.67
CA ASP A 254 -5.08 13.64 -18.98
C ASP A 254 -3.72 13.35 -19.61
N CYS A 255 -3.05 12.28 -19.17
CA CYS A 255 -1.77 11.80 -19.72
C CYS A 255 -1.88 11.38 -21.20
N ILE A 256 -3.07 10.96 -21.66
CA ILE A 256 -3.31 10.68 -23.08
C ILE A 256 -3.13 11.95 -23.89
N ASN A 257 -3.63 13.09 -23.38
CA ASN A 257 -3.54 14.41 -24.02
C ASN A 257 -2.22 15.16 -23.74
N LYS A 258 -1.58 14.90 -22.59
CA LYS A 258 -0.37 15.58 -22.08
C LYS A 258 0.74 14.57 -21.74
N PRO A 259 1.46 14.04 -22.75
CA PRO A 259 2.49 13.03 -22.52
C PRO A 259 3.63 13.46 -21.59
N GLU A 260 3.86 14.76 -21.41
CA GLU A 260 4.85 15.32 -20.49
C GLU A 260 4.60 15.00 -19.01
N SER A 261 3.36 14.66 -18.63
CA SER A 261 2.98 14.31 -17.25
C SER A 261 3.26 12.84 -16.88
N VAL A 262 3.66 12.00 -17.86
CA VAL A 262 3.92 10.56 -17.66
C VAL A 262 4.91 10.26 -16.53
N PRO A 263 6.07 10.95 -16.41
CA PRO A 263 7.03 10.67 -15.34
C PRO A 263 6.44 10.86 -13.93
N GLU A 264 5.65 11.91 -13.73
CA GLU A 264 5.05 12.24 -12.45
C GLU A 264 3.98 11.21 -12.05
N ILE A 265 3.11 10.83 -12.98
CA ILE A 265 2.06 9.84 -12.71
C ILE A 265 2.67 8.47 -12.43
N ILE A 266 3.69 8.03 -13.19
CA ILE A 266 4.39 6.77 -12.93
C ILE A 266 5.06 6.79 -11.55
N HIS A 267 5.58 7.95 -11.13
CA HIS A 267 6.15 8.09 -9.81
C HIS A 267 5.11 7.87 -8.71
N GLN A 268 3.92 8.45 -8.85
CA GLN A 268 2.81 8.32 -7.90
C GLN A 268 2.22 6.89 -7.91
N LEU A 269 2.01 6.31 -9.09
CA LEU A 269 1.56 4.92 -9.25
C LEU A 269 2.56 3.91 -8.68
N GLY A 270 3.86 4.21 -8.68
CA GLY A 270 4.86 3.35 -8.04
C GLY A 270 4.64 3.16 -6.53
N ALA A 271 3.91 4.07 -5.87
CA ALA A 271 3.59 3.99 -4.44
C ALA A 271 2.22 3.33 -4.17
N THR A 272 1.46 2.97 -5.20
CA THR A 272 0.10 2.44 -5.03
C THR A 272 0.12 0.96 -4.75
N THR A 273 -0.72 0.55 -3.80
CA THR A 273 -0.86 -0.82 -3.35
C THR A 273 -1.93 -1.50 -4.20
N PHE A 274 -1.54 -2.34 -5.14
CA PHE A 274 -2.50 -3.07 -5.97
C PHE A 274 -3.02 -4.29 -5.20
N VAL A 275 -4.30 -4.29 -4.86
CA VAL A 275 -4.96 -5.33 -4.08
C VAL A 275 -5.91 -6.12 -4.98
N GLN A 276 -6.73 -5.41 -5.74
CA GLN A 276 -7.81 -5.99 -6.51
C GLN A 276 -7.30 -6.71 -7.76
N GLU A 277 -8.09 -7.68 -8.23
CA GLU A 277 -7.82 -8.35 -9.51
C GLU A 277 -7.70 -7.31 -10.63
N VAL A 278 -6.68 -7.49 -11.46
CA VAL A 278 -6.44 -6.60 -12.60
C VAL A 278 -7.23 -7.11 -13.80
N ASP A 279 -8.37 -6.49 -14.03
CA ASP A 279 -9.26 -6.82 -15.13
C ASP A 279 -8.77 -6.28 -16.49
N SER A 280 -9.42 -6.75 -17.57
CA SER A 280 -9.06 -6.34 -18.94
C SER A 280 -9.24 -4.84 -19.19
N GLY A 281 -10.22 -4.20 -18.55
CA GLY A 281 -10.47 -2.76 -18.66
C GLY A 281 -9.34 -1.95 -18.02
N THR A 282 -8.90 -2.36 -16.82
CA THR A 282 -7.76 -1.74 -16.12
C THR A 282 -6.47 -1.86 -16.94
N LEU A 283 -6.17 -3.03 -17.50
CA LEU A 283 -4.99 -3.19 -18.37
C LEU A 283 -5.09 -2.30 -19.61
N ALA A 284 -6.26 -2.20 -20.23
CA ALA A 284 -6.44 -1.37 -21.42
C ALA A 284 -6.16 0.12 -21.16
N LEU A 285 -6.48 0.61 -19.96
CA LEU A 285 -6.18 1.98 -19.54
C LEU A 285 -4.70 2.16 -19.16
N MET A 286 -4.12 1.19 -18.45
CA MET A 286 -2.78 1.32 -17.86
C MET A 286 -1.64 0.98 -18.81
N VAL A 287 -1.81 0.00 -19.70
CA VAL A 287 -0.76 -0.47 -20.62
C VAL A 287 -0.23 0.64 -21.54
N PRO A 288 -1.05 1.54 -22.13
CA PRO A 288 -0.55 2.66 -22.91
C PRO A 288 0.37 3.60 -22.10
N LEU A 289 0.02 3.90 -20.84
CA LEU A 289 0.82 4.71 -19.94
C LEU A 289 2.16 4.02 -19.62
N LEU A 290 2.12 2.74 -19.26
CA LEU A 290 3.31 1.96 -18.91
C LEU A 290 4.25 1.77 -20.11
N SER A 291 3.69 1.57 -21.30
CA SER A 291 4.46 1.48 -22.55
C SER A 291 5.18 2.81 -22.86
N ARG A 292 4.54 3.96 -22.61
CA ARG A 292 5.19 5.28 -22.70
C ARG A 292 6.28 5.42 -21.64
N GLY A 293 6.02 5.00 -20.40
CA GLY A 293 7.00 4.99 -19.31
C GLY A 293 8.28 4.21 -19.60
N LEU A 294 8.17 3.04 -20.24
CA LEU A 294 9.33 2.25 -20.68
C LEU A 294 10.18 2.92 -21.76
N ARG A 295 9.57 3.82 -22.55
CA ARG A 295 10.25 4.60 -23.60
C ARG A 295 10.82 5.93 -23.11
N GLU A 296 10.56 6.31 -21.87
CA GLU A 296 11.00 7.57 -21.28
C GLU A 296 12.54 7.64 -21.15
N ARG A 297 13.14 8.84 -21.07
CA ARG A 297 14.60 8.97 -21.03
C ARG A 297 15.20 8.56 -19.69
N GLN A 298 14.50 8.83 -18.59
CA GLN A 298 15.00 8.61 -17.24
C GLN A 298 14.96 7.12 -16.85
N THR A 299 16.10 6.55 -16.47
CA THR A 299 16.21 5.14 -16.03
C THR A 299 15.31 4.82 -14.84
N SER A 300 15.15 5.77 -13.91
CA SER A 300 14.25 5.64 -12.75
C SER A 300 12.80 5.37 -13.16
N ILE A 301 12.31 6.07 -14.20
CA ILE A 301 10.94 5.91 -14.72
C ILE A 301 10.79 4.58 -15.45
N LYS A 302 11.79 4.16 -16.24
CA LYS A 302 11.79 2.83 -16.87
C LYS A 302 11.72 1.71 -15.83
N ARG A 303 12.51 1.82 -14.76
CA ARG A 303 12.51 0.88 -13.62
C ARG A 303 11.14 0.85 -12.95
N LYS A 304 10.56 2.00 -12.60
CA LYS A 304 9.23 2.09 -11.98
C LYS A 304 8.12 1.54 -12.89
N SER A 305 8.21 1.77 -14.20
CA SER A 305 7.27 1.23 -15.18
C SER A 305 7.33 -0.29 -15.21
N ALA A 306 8.53 -0.86 -15.29
CA ALA A 306 8.73 -2.32 -15.24
C ALA A 306 8.24 -2.92 -13.93
N LEU A 307 8.45 -2.21 -12.82
CA LEU A 307 7.96 -2.60 -11.50
C LEU A 307 6.43 -2.64 -11.47
N ILE A 308 5.74 -1.58 -11.90
CA ILE A 308 4.26 -1.55 -11.96
C ILE A 308 3.74 -2.69 -12.86
N ILE A 309 4.37 -2.91 -14.02
CA ILE A 309 4.01 -4.03 -14.92
C ILE A 309 4.14 -5.37 -14.19
N ASP A 310 5.24 -5.61 -13.47
CA ASP A 310 5.46 -6.83 -12.70
C ASP A 310 4.35 -7.06 -11.66
N ASN A 311 3.93 -6.02 -10.94
CA ASN A 311 2.90 -6.16 -9.90
C ASN A 311 1.51 -6.39 -10.46
N MET A 312 1.12 -5.59 -11.46
CA MET A 312 -0.17 -5.74 -12.10
C MET A 312 -0.29 -7.11 -12.77
N SER A 313 0.77 -7.59 -13.44
CA SER A 313 0.75 -8.87 -14.14
C SER A 313 0.61 -10.07 -13.20
N LYS A 314 1.07 -9.97 -11.95
CA LYS A 314 0.88 -11.04 -10.96
C LYS A 314 -0.57 -11.12 -10.43
N LEU A 315 -1.34 -10.04 -10.55
CA LEU A 315 -2.74 -9.94 -10.16
C LEU A 315 -3.69 -10.20 -11.34
N VAL A 316 -3.14 -10.66 -12.48
CA VAL A 316 -3.94 -11.15 -13.60
C VAL A 316 -4.21 -12.63 -13.41
N ASP A 317 -5.48 -12.92 -13.17
CA ASP A 317 -5.97 -14.22 -12.77
C ASP A 317 -6.27 -15.14 -13.95
N ASP A 318 -6.68 -14.56 -15.07
CA ASP A 318 -6.94 -15.24 -16.33
C ASP A 318 -5.89 -14.86 -17.39
N PRO A 319 -5.11 -15.83 -17.91
CA PRO A 319 -4.18 -15.59 -19.01
C PRO A 319 -4.82 -14.94 -20.25
N GLU A 320 -6.12 -15.13 -20.49
CA GLU A 320 -6.85 -14.48 -21.59
C GLU A 320 -6.86 -12.95 -21.47
N VAL A 321 -6.86 -12.45 -20.23
CA VAL A 321 -6.93 -11.01 -19.94
C VAL A 321 -5.59 -10.33 -20.27
N ALA A 322 -4.46 -10.98 -19.98
CA ALA A 322 -3.13 -10.44 -20.30
C ALA A 322 -2.75 -10.59 -21.78
N ALA A 323 -3.27 -11.62 -22.47
CA ALA A 323 -2.83 -11.99 -23.81
C ALA A 323 -2.81 -10.85 -24.86
N PRO A 324 -3.81 -9.95 -24.94
CA PRO A 324 -3.80 -8.84 -25.90
C PRO A 324 -2.66 -7.83 -25.68
N PHE A 325 -2.13 -7.74 -24.46
CA PHE A 325 -1.15 -6.72 -24.06
C PHE A 325 0.30 -7.22 -24.09
N LEU A 326 0.51 -8.55 -24.11
CA LEU A 326 1.83 -9.17 -24.24
C LEU A 326 2.65 -8.64 -25.43
N PRO A 327 2.09 -8.51 -26.66
CA PRO A 327 2.85 -8.04 -27.82
C PRO A 327 3.30 -6.57 -27.70
N ILE A 328 2.70 -5.80 -26.79
CA ILE A 328 3.03 -4.39 -26.56
C ILE A 328 4.11 -4.25 -25.49
N LEU A 329 3.97 -5.00 -24.39
CA LEU A 329 4.84 -4.86 -23.21
C LEU A 329 6.13 -5.70 -23.31
N LEU A 330 6.06 -6.93 -23.81
CA LEU A 330 7.25 -7.81 -23.85
C LEU A 330 8.40 -7.22 -24.68
N PRO A 331 8.19 -6.78 -25.94
CA PRO A 331 9.28 -6.20 -26.73
C PRO A 331 9.83 -4.91 -26.10
N ALA A 332 8.96 -4.12 -25.45
CA ALA A 332 9.38 -2.89 -24.77
C ALA A 332 10.27 -3.18 -23.55
N LEU A 333 9.92 -4.18 -22.73
CA LEU A 333 10.73 -4.62 -21.60
C LEU A 333 12.06 -5.23 -22.06
N GLU A 334 12.04 -6.12 -23.05
CA GLU A 334 13.26 -6.75 -23.60
C GLU A 334 14.21 -5.68 -24.16
N HIS A 335 13.69 -4.66 -24.85
CA HIS A 335 14.49 -3.52 -25.31
C HIS A 335 15.12 -2.73 -24.15
N VAL A 336 14.37 -2.45 -23.08
CA VAL A 336 14.91 -1.76 -21.89
C VAL A 336 16.01 -2.59 -21.24
N TYR A 337 15.85 -3.92 -21.16
CA TYR A 337 16.85 -4.83 -20.61
C TYR A 337 18.17 -4.83 -21.41
N GLU A 338 18.12 -4.62 -22.73
CA GLU A 338 19.31 -4.55 -23.58
C GLU A 338 20.01 -3.19 -23.54
N VAL A 339 19.23 -2.10 -23.48
CA VAL A 339 19.75 -0.73 -23.62
C VAL A 339 20.24 -0.13 -22.30
N VAL A 340 19.58 -0.44 -21.18
CA VAL A 340 19.91 0.18 -19.88
C VAL A 340 21.17 -0.46 -19.28
N ALA A 341 22.16 0.36 -18.94
CA ALA A 341 23.42 -0.10 -18.34
C ALA A 341 23.29 -0.43 -16.84
N ASP A 342 22.35 0.21 -16.14
CA ASP A 342 22.15 0.03 -14.70
C ASP A 342 21.69 -1.42 -14.36
N PRO A 343 22.49 -2.20 -13.62
CA PRO A 343 22.19 -3.60 -13.34
C PRO A 343 20.94 -3.78 -12.48
N GLU A 344 20.61 -2.81 -11.63
CA GLU A 344 19.41 -2.87 -10.79
C GLU A 344 18.14 -2.78 -11.66
N CYS A 345 18.06 -1.76 -12.52
CA CYS A 345 16.96 -1.63 -13.48
C CYS A 345 16.82 -2.87 -14.36
N ARG A 346 17.93 -3.47 -14.82
CA ARG A 346 17.89 -4.72 -15.60
C ARG A 346 17.31 -5.88 -14.80
N GLY A 347 17.68 -6.01 -13.53
CA GLY A 347 17.13 -7.04 -12.63
C GLY A 347 15.62 -6.91 -12.44
N VAL A 348 15.11 -5.68 -12.27
CA VAL A 348 13.65 -5.43 -12.18
C VAL A 348 12.94 -5.77 -13.49
N VAL A 349 13.50 -5.34 -14.62
CA VAL A 349 12.93 -5.62 -15.95
C VAL A 349 12.89 -7.11 -16.24
N GLN A 350 13.95 -7.85 -15.88
CA GLN A 350 13.99 -9.31 -16.04
C GLN A 350 12.86 -10.00 -15.25
N LYS A 351 12.67 -9.62 -13.98
CA LYS A 351 11.56 -10.13 -13.15
C LYS A 351 10.21 -9.84 -13.79
N ALA A 352 10.01 -8.62 -14.29
CA ALA A 352 8.78 -8.23 -14.98
C ALA A 352 8.51 -9.08 -16.23
N VAL A 353 9.55 -9.37 -17.03
CA VAL A 353 9.45 -10.24 -18.22
C VAL A 353 9.07 -11.67 -17.83
N GLU A 354 9.70 -12.23 -16.80
CA GLU A 354 9.42 -13.59 -16.31
C GLU A 354 7.98 -13.71 -15.79
N THR A 355 7.56 -12.74 -14.97
CA THR A 355 6.18 -12.65 -14.48
C THR A 355 5.19 -12.51 -15.61
N LEU A 356 5.43 -11.60 -16.57
CA LEU A 356 4.52 -11.35 -17.67
C LEU A 356 4.36 -12.61 -18.54
N LYS A 357 5.45 -13.33 -18.82
CA LYS A 357 5.43 -14.63 -19.52
C LYS A 357 4.64 -15.70 -18.75
N ARG A 358 4.75 -15.72 -17.41
CA ARG A 358 3.99 -16.63 -16.54
C ARG A 358 2.50 -16.30 -16.50
N SER A 359 2.15 -15.02 -16.33
CA SER A 359 0.76 -14.53 -16.28
C SER A 359 0.03 -14.74 -17.61
N GLY A 360 0.74 -14.62 -18.74
CA GLY A 360 0.24 -14.98 -20.07
C GLY A 360 0.07 -16.49 -20.33
N GLY A 361 0.19 -17.33 -19.29
CA GLY A 361 -0.02 -18.79 -19.37
C GLY A 361 1.21 -19.60 -19.83
N GLY A 362 2.34 -18.97 -20.14
CA GLY A 362 3.48 -19.64 -20.78
C GLY A 362 3.11 -20.34 -22.10
N ALA A 363 4.09 -20.96 -22.77
CA ALA A 363 3.85 -21.64 -24.06
C ALA A 363 2.86 -22.81 -23.98
N ALA A 364 2.69 -23.42 -22.79
CA ALA A 364 1.86 -24.60 -22.59
C ALA A 364 0.39 -24.28 -22.21
N ALA A 365 0.11 -23.24 -21.40
CA ALA A 365 -1.28 -22.86 -21.09
C ALA A 365 -1.89 -21.95 -22.16
N ALA A 366 -1.08 -21.16 -22.89
CA ALA A 366 -1.54 -20.41 -24.07
C ALA A 366 -2.08 -21.32 -25.20
N ALA A 367 -1.67 -22.60 -25.23
CA ALA A 367 -2.18 -23.59 -26.17
C ALA A 367 -3.50 -24.26 -25.71
N ALA A 368 -3.84 -24.20 -24.41
CA ALA A 368 -5.03 -24.82 -23.84
C ALA A 368 -6.26 -23.88 -23.81
N VAL A 369 -6.02 -22.58 -23.95
CA VAL A 369 -7.03 -21.52 -23.85
C VAL A 369 -7.49 -21.10 -25.24
N LEU A 370 -8.81 -21.10 -25.47
CA LEU A 370 -9.38 -20.79 -26.78
C LEU A 370 -9.36 -19.27 -27.02
N THR A 371 -8.80 -18.82 -28.15
CA THR A 371 -8.87 -17.41 -28.53
C THR A 371 -10.32 -16.95 -28.75
N SER A 372 -10.57 -15.64 -28.70
CA SER A 372 -11.91 -15.08 -29.00
C SER A 372 -12.46 -15.54 -30.36
N ASP A 373 -11.58 -15.74 -31.35
CA ASP A 373 -11.94 -16.25 -32.67
C ASP A 373 -12.24 -17.75 -32.66
N GLN A 374 -11.50 -18.55 -31.89
CA GLN A 374 -11.79 -19.98 -31.72
C GLN A 374 -13.09 -20.19 -30.93
N LYS A 375 -13.37 -19.36 -29.91
CA LYS A 375 -14.66 -19.34 -29.20
C LYS A 375 -15.80 -18.98 -30.16
N ARG A 376 -15.61 -17.96 -31.02
CA ARG A 376 -16.56 -17.62 -32.09
C ARG A 376 -16.82 -18.82 -33.00
N GLU A 377 -15.79 -19.46 -33.52
CA GLU A 377 -15.94 -20.61 -34.42
C GLU A 377 -16.69 -21.78 -33.75
N LYS A 378 -16.38 -22.08 -32.49
CA LYS A 378 -17.08 -23.10 -31.69
C LYS A 378 -18.55 -22.77 -31.43
N VAL A 379 -18.86 -21.52 -31.07
CA VAL A 379 -20.25 -21.09 -30.83
C VAL A 379 -21.06 -21.17 -32.13
N PHE A 380 -20.52 -20.66 -33.23
CA PHE A 380 -21.20 -20.70 -34.53
C PHE A 380 -21.38 -22.14 -35.06
N SER A 381 -20.37 -23.01 -34.91
CA SER A 381 -20.50 -24.43 -35.30
C SER A 381 -21.50 -25.19 -34.42
N THR A 382 -21.58 -24.86 -33.12
CA THR A 382 -22.59 -25.43 -32.20
C THR A 382 -23.99 -25.04 -32.63
N LEU A 383 -24.22 -23.76 -32.94
CA LEU A 383 -25.51 -23.29 -33.44
C LEU A 383 -25.84 -23.89 -34.81
N ASP A 384 -24.85 -24.09 -35.67
CA ASP A 384 -25.03 -24.73 -36.97
C ASP A 384 -25.46 -26.20 -36.85
N ARG A 385 -24.96 -26.90 -35.83
CA ARG A 385 -25.39 -28.27 -35.49
C ARG A 385 -26.82 -28.30 -34.97
N LEU A 386 -27.21 -27.34 -34.12
CA LEU A 386 -28.56 -27.23 -33.56
C LEU A 386 -29.60 -26.75 -34.58
N MET A 387 -29.18 -25.94 -35.57
CA MET A 387 -30.02 -25.36 -36.62
C MET A 387 -29.46 -25.70 -38.03
N PRO A 388 -29.60 -26.94 -38.50
CA PRO A 388 -28.97 -27.39 -39.75
C PRO A 388 -29.57 -26.75 -41.01
N THR A 389 -30.83 -26.29 -40.95
CA THR A 389 -31.50 -25.62 -42.07
C THR A 389 -31.02 -24.17 -42.17
N LYS A 390 -30.32 -23.83 -43.26
CA LYS A 390 -29.78 -22.48 -43.50
C LYS A 390 -30.90 -21.51 -43.90
N LEU A 391 -30.90 -20.32 -43.30
CA LEU A 391 -31.74 -19.20 -43.73
C LEU A 391 -31.02 -18.44 -44.86
N GLU A 392 -31.71 -18.25 -45.99
CA GLU A 392 -31.19 -17.54 -47.16
C GLU A 392 -31.98 -16.25 -47.47
N GLY A 393 -31.36 -15.37 -48.26
CA GLY A 393 -31.96 -14.10 -48.68
C GLY A 393 -32.32 -13.20 -47.50
N PHE A 394 -33.56 -12.71 -47.46
CA PHE A 394 -34.05 -11.76 -46.46
C PHE A 394 -33.84 -12.20 -45.00
N PHE A 395 -33.89 -13.50 -44.70
CA PHE A 395 -33.77 -14.02 -43.32
C PHE A 395 -32.34 -14.39 -42.91
N ALA A 396 -31.36 -14.26 -43.81
CA ALA A 396 -29.96 -14.55 -43.50
C ALA A 396 -29.39 -13.79 -42.27
N PRO A 397 -29.75 -12.51 -42.00
CA PRO A 397 -29.26 -11.78 -40.83
C PRO A 397 -29.65 -12.40 -39.48
N VAL A 398 -30.79 -13.11 -39.41
CA VAL A 398 -31.31 -13.69 -38.16
C VAL A 398 -30.33 -14.69 -37.56
N ARG A 399 -29.79 -15.61 -38.39
CA ARG A 399 -28.81 -16.61 -37.93
C ARG A 399 -27.51 -15.96 -37.47
N LYS A 400 -27.01 -14.97 -38.22
CA LYS A 400 -25.78 -14.24 -37.87
C LYS A 400 -25.96 -13.54 -36.51
N TYR A 401 -27.12 -12.92 -36.29
CA TYR A 401 -27.43 -12.21 -35.05
C TYR A 401 -27.51 -13.16 -33.85
N MET A 402 -28.14 -14.33 -33.99
CA MET A 402 -28.15 -15.35 -32.93
C MET A 402 -26.75 -15.80 -32.53
N GLY A 403 -25.85 -16.03 -33.50
CA GLY A 403 -24.46 -16.37 -33.22
C GLY A 403 -23.71 -15.26 -32.48
N ILE A 404 -23.99 -14.01 -32.79
CA ILE A 404 -23.41 -12.85 -32.09
C ILE A 404 -23.91 -12.75 -30.65
N LEU A 405 -25.20 -12.96 -30.39
CA LEU A 405 -25.77 -12.93 -29.05
C LEU A 405 -25.21 -14.07 -28.18
N ALA A 406 -25.18 -15.29 -28.71
CA ALA A 406 -24.61 -16.45 -28.01
C ALA A 406 -23.12 -16.25 -27.71
N LEU A 407 -22.35 -15.71 -28.68
CA LEU A 407 -20.94 -15.38 -28.47
C LEU A 407 -20.77 -14.31 -27.38
N SER A 408 -21.64 -13.30 -27.36
CA SER A 408 -21.57 -12.23 -26.37
C SER A 408 -21.84 -12.75 -24.94
N LEU A 409 -22.81 -13.66 -24.77
CA LEU A 409 -23.08 -14.34 -23.50
C LEU A 409 -21.90 -15.22 -23.05
N VAL A 410 -21.34 -15.99 -23.98
CA VAL A 410 -20.16 -16.84 -23.74
C VAL A 410 -18.94 -16.02 -23.32
N LEU A 411 -18.65 -14.93 -24.02
CA LEU A 411 -17.51 -14.05 -23.69
C LEU A 411 -17.73 -13.30 -22.38
N ALA A 412 -18.98 -13.03 -22.00
CA ALA A 412 -19.35 -12.47 -20.70
C ALA A 412 -19.40 -13.50 -19.57
N ARG A 413 -19.16 -14.79 -19.86
CA ARG A 413 -19.35 -15.93 -18.94
C ARG A 413 -20.74 -15.96 -18.28
N ASP A 414 -21.75 -15.41 -18.96
CA ASP A 414 -23.13 -15.40 -18.48
C ASP A 414 -23.84 -16.66 -18.95
N PHE A 415 -23.93 -17.66 -18.08
CA PHE A 415 -24.63 -18.92 -18.31
C PHE A 415 -26.00 -18.97 -17.60
N ASP A 416 -26.58 -17.81 -17.24
CA ASP A 416 -27.93 -17.76 -16.68
C ASP A 416 -28.97 -18.20 -17.72
N ARG A 417 -29.84 -19.14 -17.31
CA ARG A 417 -30.87 -19.70 -18.19
C ARG A 417 -31.80 -18.62 -18.75
N ASN A 418 -32.15 -17.62 -17.94
CA ASN A 418 -33.09 -16.57 -18.37
C ASN A 418 -32.44 -15.61 -19.36
N ALA A 419 -31.15 -15.29 -19.20
CA ALA A 419 -30.40 -14.45 -20.15
C ALA A 419 -30.33 -15.09 -21.55
N TRP A 420 -30.10 -16.41 -21.61
CA TRP A 420 -30.08 -17.17 -22.87
C TRP A 420 -31.46 -17.29 -23.52
N ILE A 421 -32.49 -17.61 -22.73
CA ILE A 421 -33.87 -17.71 -23.23
C ILE A 421 -34.32 -16.36 -23.80
N SER A 422 -34.22 -15.29 -23.01
CA SER A 422 -34.69 -13.96 -23.43
C SER A 422 -33.96 -13.44 -24.67
N SER A 423 -32.68 -13.81 -24.85
CA SER A 423 -31.87 -13.35 -25.99
C SER A 423 -32.06 -14.17 -27.25
N LEU A 424 -32.08 -15.51 -27.16
CA LEU A 424 -32.11 -16.38 -28.34
C LEU A 424 -33.51 -16.82 -28.76
N SER A 425 -34.47 -16.91 -27.82
CA SER A 425 -35.82 -17.43 -28.10
C SER A 425 -36.57 -16.64 -29.19
N PRO A 426 -36.59 -15.28 -29.19
CA PRO A 426 -37.32 -14.51 -30.22
C PRO A 426 -36.84 -14.78 -31.65
N HIS A 427 -35.53 -14.94 -31.82
CA HIS A 427 -34.92 -15.22 -33.12
C HIS A 427 -35.04 -16.70 -33.51
N SER A 428 -34.97 -17.61 -32.52
CA SER A 428 -35.23 -19.04 -32.70
C SER A 428 -36.66 -19.29 -33.18
N ALA A 429 -37.64 -18.55 -32.65
CA ALA A 429 -39.02 -18.59 -33.10
C ALA A 429 -39.18 -18.15 -34.56
N THR A 430 -38.39 -17.16 -35.00
CA THR A 430 -38.36 -16.71 -36.41
C THR A 430 -37.77 -17.80 -37.32
N TRP A 431 -36.74 -18.52 -36.86
CA TRP A 431 -36.17 -19.65 -37.59
C TRP A 431 -37.15 -20.82 -37.74
N LEU A 432 -37.85 -21.21 -36.66
CA LEU A 432 -38.89 -22.24 -36.69
C LEU A 432 -40.04 -21.88 -37.63
N LEU A 433 -40.48 -20.62 -37.61
CA LEU A 433 -41.52 -20.07 -38.49
C LEU A 433 -41.12 -20.16 -39.98
N VAL A 434 -39.87 -19.86 -40.34
CA VAL A 434 -39.44 -19.84 -41.76
C VAL A 434 -39.18 -21.25 -42.29
N THR A 435 -38.75 -22.18 -41.43
CA THR A 435 -38.41 -23.55 -41.83
C THR A 435 -39.60 -24.50 -41.88
N GLY A 436 -40.81 -24.03 -41.55
CA GLY A 436 -42.05 -24.81 -41.65
C GLY A 436 -42.15 -25.93 -40.61
N ARG A 437 -41.37 -25.87 -39.53
CA ARG A 437 -41.38 -26.84 -38.42
C ARG A 437 -42.43 -26.50 -37.35
N GLU A 438 -43.50 -25.81 -37.74
CA GLU A 438 -44.64 -25.51 -36.87
C GLU A 438 -45.61 -26.70 -36.88
N HIS A 439 -46.14 -27.08 -35.72
CA HIS A 439 -47.36 -27.89 -35.66
C HIS A 439 -48.55 -26.99 -36.04
N GLU A 440 -49.55 -27.55 -36.73
CA GLU A 440 -50.68 -26.81 -37.33
C GLU A 440 -51.53 -26.03 -36.30
N ASP A 441 -51.42 -26.34 -35.00
CA ASP A 441 -52.15 -25.70 -33.91
C ASP A 441 -51.29 -24.71 -33.09
N GLY A 442 -51.06 -23.52 -33.66
CA GLY A 442 -51.05 -22.24 -32.94
C GLY A 442 -50.08 -22.00 -31.75
N GLY A 443 -48.96 -21.32 -32.02
CA GLY A 443 -48.38 -20.31 -31.12
C GLY A 443 -47.58 -20.78 -29.89
N GLU A 444 -48.20 -21.49 -28.95
CA GLU A 444 -47.59 -21.86 -27.65
C GLU A 444 -46.51 -22.94 -27.78
N GLU A 445 -46.71 -23.92 -28.67
CA GLU A 445 -45.73 -24.99 -28.92
C GLU A 445 -44.46 -24.48 -29.61
N THR A 446 -44.55 -23.41 -30.41
CA THR A 446 -43.38 -22.82 -31.09
C THR A 446 -42.48 -22.06 -30.12
N GLU A 447 -43.05 -21.37 -29.13
CA GLU A 447 -42.26 -20.68 -28.09
C GLU A 447 -41.57 -21.68 -27.16
N ALA A 448 -42.28 -22.71 -26.69
CA ALA A 448 -41.67 -23.79 -25.91
C ALA A 448 -40.53 -24.50 -26.68
N SER A 449 -40.67 -24.65 -28.00
CA SER A 449 -39.62 -25.21 -28.86
C SER A 449 -38.43 -24.25 -29.04
N ALA A 450 -38.69 -22.94 -29.12
CA ALA A 450 -37.65 -21.91 -29.19
C ALA A 450 -36.85 -21.79 -27.88
N GLU A 451 -37.52 -21.88 -26.72
CA GLU A 451 -36.86 -21.91 -25.40
C GLU A 451 -35.99 -23.16 -25.23
N LYS A 452 -36.50 -24.34 -25.64
CA LYS A 452 -35.72 -25.58 -25.65
C LYS A 452 -34.46 -25.45 -26.50
N LEU A 453 -34.56 -24.79 -27.66
CA LEU A 453 -33.40 -24.55 -28.53
C LEU A 453 -32.38 -23.61 -27.89
N ALA A 454 -32.84 -22.54 -27.22
CA ALA A 454 -31.97 -21.63 -26.47
C ALA A 454 -31.25 -22.33 -25.31
N LEU A 455 -31.95 -23.21 -24.57
CA LEU A 455 -31.36 -24.01 -23.49
C LEU A 455 -30.38 -25.08 -24.00
N ALA A 456 -30.66 -25.69 -25.15
CA ALA A 456 -29.73 -26.63 -25.79
C ALA A 456 -28.46 -25.92 -26.30
N ALA A 457 -28.59 -24.67 -26.75
CA ALA A 457 -27.45 -23.84 -27.10
C ALA A 457 -26.62 -23.49 -25.86
N LEU A 458 -27.26 -23.12 -24.74
CA LEU A 458 -26.61 -22.89 -23.46
C LEU A 458 -25.78 -24.10 -23.02
N SER A 459 -26.40 -25.28 -22.90
CA SER A 459 -25.70 -26.47 -22.40
C SER A 459 -24.53 -26.87 -23.31
N SER A 460 -24.73 -26.82 -24.62
CA SER A 460 -23.69 -27.17 -25.59
C SER A 460 -22.52 -26.18 -25.60
N CYS A 461 -22.78 -24.88 -25.38
CA CYS A 461 -21.76 -23.85 -25.32
C CYS A 461 -21.01 -23.85 -23.97
N GLU A 462 -21.69 -24.13 -22.87
CA GLU A 462 -21.08 -24.26 -21.53
C GLU A 462 -20.12 -25.46 -21.47
N GLU A 463 -20.56 -26.64 -21.91
CA GLU A 463 -19.73 -27.85 -22.00
C GLU A 463 -18.49 -27.67 -22.90
N ALA A 464 -18.59 -26.81 -23.92
CA ALA A 464 -17.49 -26.57 -24.84
C ALA A 464 -16.38 -25.66 -24.29
N ILE A 465 -16.62 -24.99 -23.14
CA ILE A 465 -15.81 -23.85 -22.68
C ILE A 465 -15.35 -23.97 -21.22
N ALA A 466 -16.08 -24.66 -20.32
CA ALA A 466 -15.71 -24.75 -18.89
C ALA A 466 -15.44 -26.20 -18.41
N PRO A 467 -14.22 -26.54 -17.96
CA PRO A 467 -13.99 -27.72 -17.12
C PRO A 467 -14.41 -27.43 -15.67
N LYS A 468 -15.22 -28.31 -15.06
CA LYS A 468 -15.61 -28.19 -13.64
C LYS A 468 -14.38 -28.39 -12.73
N THR A 469 -13.94 -27.34 -12.04
CA THR A 469 -13.03 -27.44 -10.89
C THR A 469 -13.87 -27.46 -9.62
N GLY A 470 -13.83 -28.59 -8.92
CA GLY A 470 -14.46 -28.74 -7.61
C GLY A 470 -13.51 -28.27 -6.51
N ASP A 471 -14.10 -27.72 -5.45
CA ASP A 471 -13.72 -27.91 -4.06
C ASP A 471 -14.87 -27.31 -3.21
N GLU A 472 -15.77 -28.18 -2.73
CA GLU A 472 -16.74 -27.85 -1.69
C GLU A 472 -16.09 -28.18 -0.33
N GLU A 473 -15.68 -27.17 0.45
CA GLU A 473 -15.18 -27.36 1.81
C GLU A 473 -16.28 -27.16 2.87
N GLU A 474 -16.19 -27.96 3.94
CA GLU A 474 -17.23 -28.32 4.90
C GLU A 474 -17.85 -27.16 5.73
N LEU A 475 -19.13 -27.32 6.06
CA LEU A 475 -19.94 -26.45 6.91
C LEU A 475 -19.46 -26.48 8.37
N GLU A 476 -18.79 -25.41 8.83
CA GLU A 476 -18.51 -25.17 10.26
C GLU A 476 -19.72 -24.49 10.95
N GLU A 477 -20.02 -24.88 12.20
CA GLU A 477 -21.04 -24.26 13.04
C GLU A 477 -20.59 -22.88 13.59
N GLY A 478 -21.38 -21.85 13.30
CA GLY A 478 -21.22 -20.49 13.82
C GLY A 478 -21.74 -19.43 12.84
N GLU A 479 -22.03 -18.22 13.32
CA GLU A 479 -22.35 -17.10 12.43
C GLU A 479 -21.08 -16.63 11.72
N GLU A 480 -21.09 -16.73 10.40
CA GLU A 480 -20.00 -16.34 9.51
C GLU A 480 -20.08 -14.84 9.23
N LEU A 481 -19.01 -14.11 9.55
CA LEU A 481 -18.92 -12.66 9.30
C LEU A 481 -18.46 -12.36 7.88
N CYS A 482 -17.50 -13.13 7.36
CA CYS A 482 -17.02 -12.99 5.98
C CYS A 482 -16.46 -14.30 5.43
N ASN A 483 -16.57 -14.48 4.12
CA ASN A 483 -15.91 -15.51 3.34
C ASN A 483 -15.46 -14.89 2.01
N CYS A 484 -14.18 -14.54 1.94
CA CYS A 484 -13.65 -13.85 0.77
C CYS A 484 -12.39 -14.55 0.27
N GLU A 485 -12.29 -14.67 -1.05
CA GLU A 485 -11.06 -15.01 -1.75
C GLU A 485 -10.52 -13.73 -2.39
N PHE A 486 -9.26 -13.39 -2.13
CA PHE A 486 -8.68 -12.14 -2.64
C PHE A 486 -7.15 -12.24 -2.76
N SER A 487 -6.57 -11.30 -3.49
CA SER A 487 -5.12 -11.05 -3.54
C SER A 487 -4.79 -9.72 -2.85
N LEU A 488 -3.55 -9.54 -2.39
CA LEU A 488 -3.11 -8.30 -1.74
C LEU A 488 -1.67 -7.99 -2.14
N ALA A 489 -1.42 -6.81 -2.69
CA ALA A 489 -0.08 -6.26 -2.87
C ALA A 489 0.04 -4.85 -2.27
N TYR A 490 1.24 -4.52 -1.81
CA TYR A 490 1.59 -3.20 -1.29
C TYR A 490 2.71 -2.58 -2.12
N GLY A 491 2.46 -1.41 -2.71
CA GLY A 491 3.37 -0.79 -3.67
C GLY A 491 3.73 -1.79 -4.76
N ALA A 492 4.98 -2.22 -4.72
CA ALA A 492 5.53 -3.19 -5.65
C ALA A 492 5.76 -4.62 -5.16
N LYS A 493 5.17 -4.97 -4.02
CA LYS A 493 5.39 -6.27 -3.39
C LYS A 493 4.06 -6.97 -3.20
N ILE A 494 3.91 -8.15 -3.81
CA ILE A 494 2.80 -9.04 -3.49
C ILE A 494 2.98 -9.59 -2.10
N LEU A 495 1.91 -9.47 -1.31
CA LEU A 495 1.82 -9.93 0.06
C LEU A 495 1.00 -11.23 0.12
N LEU A 496 -0.12 -11.27 -0.60
CA LEU A 496 -1.04 -12.41 -0.70
C LEU A 496 -1.50 -12.62 -2.14
N ASN A 497 -1.69 -13.87 -2.53
CA ASN A 497 -2.14 -14.26 -3.86
C ASN A 497 -3.27 -15.30 -3.74
N ARG A 498 -4.50 -14.97 -4.16
CA ARG A 498 -5.69 -15.84 -4.13
C ARG A 498 -5.90 -16.55 -2.79
N THR A 499 -5.88 -15.80 -1.71
CA THR A 499 -6.03 -16.38 -0.37
C THR A 499 -7.47 -16.33 0.08
N HIS A 500 -7.89 -17.37 0.81
CA HIS A 500 -9.17 -17.35 1.51
C HIS A 500 -9.01 -16.72 2.89
N LEU A 501 -9.95 -15.87 3.26
CA LEU A 501 -10.12 -15.35 4.62
C LEU A 501 -11.56 -15.60 5.05
N ARG A 502 -11.69 -16.40 6.10
CA ARG A 502 -12.96 -16.74 6.73
C ARG A 502 -12.95 -16.35 8.20
N LEU A 503 -13.88 -15.48 8.59
CA LEU A 503 -14.01 -14.98 9.96
C LEU A 503 -15.37 -15.35 10.54
N MET A 504 -15.37 -15.78 11.81
CA MET A 504 -16.56 -16.16 12.56
C MET A 504 -16.82 -15.13 13.68
N ARG A 505 -18.08 -14.94 14.04
CA ARG A 505 -18.48 -14.00 15.10
C ARG A 505 -18.00 -14.46 16.48
N GLY A 506 -17.52 -13.52 17.30
CA GLY A 506 -17.07 -13.74 18.69
C GLY A 506 -15.71 -14.42 18.86
N ARG A 507 -14.95 -14.62 17.76
CA ARG A 507 -13.61 -15.25 17.82
C ARG A 507 -12.49 -14.23 17.88
N ARG A 508 -11.32 -14.65 18.39
CA ARG A 508 -10.13 -13.80 18.54
C ARG A 508 -8.99 -14.39 17.72
N TYR A 509 -8.67 -13.74 16.62
CA TYR A 509 -7.69 -14.18 15.64
C TYR A 509 -6.35 -13.48 15.88
N GLY A 510 -5.29 -14.26 16.12
CA GLY A 510 -3.91 -13.75 16.09
C GLY A 510 -3.38 -13.80 14.65
N LEU A 511 -2.99 -12.66 14.10
CA LEU A 511 -2.41 -12.57 12.76
C LEU A 511 -0.89 -12.65 12.85
N CYS A 512 -0.33 -13.80 12.49
CA CYS A 512 1.09 -14.10 12.61
C CYS A 512 1.77 -14.20 11.24
N GLY A 513 2.99 -13.69 11.14
CA GLY A 513 3.81 -13.76 9.93
C GLY A 513 5.13 -13.03 10.12
N ALA A 514 6.10 -13.29 9.24
CA ALA A 514 7.37 -12.58 9.20
C ALA A 514 7.16 -11.07 8.99
N ASN A 515 8.12 -10.24 9.39
CA ASN A 515 7.97 -8.82 9.17
C ASN A 515 8.07 -8.42 7.70
N GLY A 516 7.25 -7.45 7.30
CA GLY A 516 7.09 -7.08 5.90
C GLY A 516 6.31 -8.10 5.05
N CYS A 517 5.68 -9.12 5.65
CA CYS A 517 4.77 -10.03 4.95
C CYS A 517 3.39 -9.41 4.65
N GLY A 518 3.04 -8.27 5.29
CA GLY A 518 1.81 -7.54 4.99
C GLY A 518 0.73 -7.50 6.09
N LYS A 519 1.03 -7.86 7.35
CA LYS A 519 0.05 -7.90 8.46
C LYS A 519 -0.76 -6.60 8.62
N SER A 520 -0.09 -5.48 8.87
CA SER A 520 -0.73 -4.17 9.01
C SER A 520 -1.38 -3.71 7.70
N THR A 521 -0.79 -4.05 6.55
CA THR A 521 -1.40 -3.76 5.24
C THR A 521 -2.74 -4.48 5.07
N LEU A 522 -2.84 -5.75 5.47
CA LEU A 522 -4.09 -6.50 5.43
C LEU A 522 -5.13 -5.86 6.36
N MET A 523 -4.76 -5.46 7.57
CA MET A 523 -5.69 -4.79 8.48
C MET A 523 -6.18 -3.45 7.93
N ARG A 524 -5.29 -2.65 7.33
CA ARG A 524 -5.67 -1.40 6.65
C ARG A 524 -6.58 -1.66 5.45
N ALA A 525 -6.29 -2.68 4.65
CA ALA A 525 -7.13 -3.06 3.51
C ALA A 525 -8.53 -3.49 3.95
N ILE A 526 -8.66 -4.23 5.07
CA ILE A 526 -9.95 -4.60 5.67
C ILE A 526 -10.68 -3.35 6.17
N SER A 527 -9.98 -2.46 6.88
CA SER A 527 -10.57 -1.21 7.39
C SER A 527 -11.08 -0.32 6.26
N ASN A 528 -10.31 -0.19 5.17
CA ASN A 528 -10.61 0.70 4.04
C ASN A 528 -11.53 0.06 2.97
N GLU A 529 -12.10 -1.11 3.24
CA GLU A 529 -12.98 -1.83 2.30
C GLU A 529 -12.30 -2.12 0.94
N GLN A 530 -10.99 -2.40 0.95
CA GLN A 530 -10.20 -2.72 -0.25
C GLN A 530 -10.11 -4.23 -0.51
N VAL A 531 -10.43 -5.06 0.50
CA VAL A 531 -10.46 -6.51 0.36
C VAL A 531 -11.71 -6.93 -0.42
N GLU A 532 -11.49 -7.57 -1.57
CA GLU A 532 -12.57 -8.06 -2.42
C GLU A 532 -13.44 -9.09 -1.70
N GLY A 533 -14.76 -9.00 -1.84
CA GLY A 533 -15.72 -9.89 -1.18
C GLY A 533 -15.89 -9.67 0.33
N PHE A 534 -15.14 -8.75 0.95
CA PHE A 534 -15.34 -8.40 2.35
C PHE A 534 -16.59 -7.51 2.51
N PRO A 535 -17.47 -7.76 3.50
CA PRO A 535 -18.69 -6.95 3.67
C PRO A 535 -18.37 -5.47 3.96
N PRO A 536 -19.13 -4.52 3.38
CA PRO A 536 -18.93 -3.09 3.63
C PRO A 536 -19.30 -2.73 5.08
N ARG A 537 -18.82 -1.57 5.55
CA ARG A 537 -19.04 -1.05 6.92
C ARG A 537 -20.52 -0.85 7.27
N SER A 538 -21.39 -0.72 6.27
CA SER A 538 -22.85 -0.66 6.44
C SER A 538 -23.46 -1.97 6.94
N VAL A 539 -22.81 -3.10 6.67
CA VAL A 539 -23.24 -4.44 7.09
C VAL A 539 -22.40 -4.94 8.27
N LEU A 540 -21.09 -4.70 8.23
CA LEU A 540 -20.14 -5.22 9.21
C LEU A 540 -19.20 -4.11 9.67
N LYS A 541 -19.37 -3.63 10.90
CA LYS A 541 -18.59 -2.50 11.40
C LYS A 541 -17.19 -2.93 11.83
N THR A 542 -16.21 -2.60 11.01
CA THR A 542 -14.78 -2.79 11.31
C THR A 542 -14.20 -1.50 11.89
N VAL A 543 -13.53 -1.59 13.03
CA VAL A 543 -12.83 -0.44 13.64
C VAL A 543 -11.35 -0.77 13.79
N TYR A 544 -10.52 0.07 13.17
CA TYR A 544 -9.07 0.00 13.28
C TYR A 544 -8.58 0.89 14.43
N VAL A 545 -7.95 0.27 15.42
CA VAL A 545 -7.45 0.94 16.62
C VAL A 545 -5.99 1.30 16.38
N GLU A 546 -5.75 2.52 15.87
CA GLU A 546 -4.38 3.08 15.74
C GLU A 546 -3.98 3.87 16.98
N HIS A 547 -2.68 3.87 17.28
CA HIS A 547 -2.08 4.58 18.42
C HIS A 547 -1.69 6.04 18.11
N ASP A 548 -1.71 6.43 16.83
CA ASP A 548 -1.30 7.74 16.35
C ASP A 548 -2.50 8.69 16.38
N ILE A 549 -2.78 9.25 17.55
CA ILE A 549 -3.65 10.44 17.62
C ILE A 549 -2.80 11.61 17.14
N ASP A 550 -3.16 12.18 15.98
CA ASP A 550 -2.46 13.30 15.35
C ASP A 550 -2.23 14.46 16.34
N GLY A 551 -1.02 15.03 16.31
CA GLY A 551 -0.64 16.15 17.18
C GLY A 551 -1.41 17.44 16.93
N SER A 552 -2.22 17.52 15.87
CA SER A 552 -3.09 18.65 15.54
C SER A 552 -4.19 18.88 16.59
N GLU A 553 -4.58 17.84 17.34
CA GLU A 553 -5.66 17.90 18.35
C GLU A 553 -5.14 17.73 19.79
N ALA A 554 -3.85 18.00 20.02
CA ALA A 554 -3.21 17.77 21.32
C ALA A 554 -3.87 18.51 22.50
N ASP A 555 -4.52 19.65 22.24
CA ASP A 555 -5.17 20.52 23.22
C ASP A 555 -6.66 20.19 23.46
N THR A 556 -7.24 19.26 22.70
CA THR A 556 -8.67 18.89 22.80
C THR A 556 -8.94 18.05 24.06
N GLY A 557 -10.07 18.27 24.72
CA GLY A 557 -10.52 17.46 25.87
C GLY A 557 -11.00 16.07 25.44
N LEU A 558 -10.91 15.08 26.34
CA LEU A 558 -11.18 13.66 26.01
C LEU A 558 -12.60 13.40 25.50
N VAL A 559 -13.60 14.04 26.10
CA VAL A 559 -15.01 13.87 25.72
C VAL A 559 -15.30 14.52 24.37
N ASP A 560 -14.77 15.73 24.16
CA ASP A 560 -14.96 16.48 22.92
C ASP A 560 -14.31 15.78 21.72
N PHE A 561 -13.18 15.11 21.95
CA PHE A 561 -12.51 14.30 20.94
C PHE A 561 -13.33 13.09 20.46
N ILE A 562 -13.93 12.37 21.41
CA ILE A 562 -14.79 11.23 21.07
C ILE A 562 -16.04 11.70 20.33
N ASP A 563 -16.64 12.80 20.78
CA ASP A 563 -17.84 13.38 20.15
C ASP A 563 -17.55 13.85 18.70
N ALA A 564 -16.37 14.40 18.44
CA ALA A 564 -15.94 14.82 17.11
C ALA A 564 -15.52 13.67 16.17
N SER A 565 -15.35 12.45 16.69
CA SER A 565 -14.86 11.31 15.91
C SER A 565 -15.93 10.77 14.94
N GLU A 566 -15.57 10.58 13.68
CA GLU A 566 -16.47 9.99 12.67
C GLU A 566 -16.88 8.55 13.03
N GLY A 567 -18.18 8.25 12.99
CA GLY A 567 -18.73 6.90 13.20
C GLY A 567 -19.15 6.56 14.63
N VAL A 568 -19.00 7.48 15.58
CA VAL A 568 -19.55 7.35 16.94
C VAL A 568 -21.07 7.52 16.90
N GLU A 569 -21.83 6.60 17.51
CA GLU A 569 -23.30 6.66 17.50
C GLU A 569 -23.87 7.44 18.69
N CYS A 570 -23.10 7.56 19.78
CA CYS A 570 -23.51 8.23 21.00
C CYS A 570 -22.81 9.58 21.14
N HIS A 571 -23.57 10.66 20.96
CA HIS A 571 -23.12 12.05 21.12
C HIS A 571 -23.50 12.68 22.46
N ASP A 572 -23.99 11.86 23.41
CA ASP A 572 -24.27 12.35 24.77
C ASP A 572 -22.96 12.38 25.57
N LYS A 573 -22.46 13.59 25.81
CA LYS A 573 -21.24 13.84 26.58
C LYS A 573 -21.26 13.22 27.97
N ALA A 574 -22.44 13.11 28.61
CA ALA A 574 -22.56 12.47 29.91
C ALA A 574 -22.35 10.95 29.83
N GLU A 575 -22.86 10.32 28.78
CA GLU A 575 -22.71 8.89 28.52
C GLU A 575 -21.29 8.54 28.09
N ILE A 576 -20.67 9.37 27.24
CA ILE A 576 -19.25 9.26 26.89
C ILE A 576 -18.38 9.33 28.15
N ALA A 577 -18.62 10.31 29.02
CA ALA A 577 -17.90 10.44 30.30
C ALA A 577 -18.11 9.23 31.21
N ARG A 578 -19.32 8.66 31.26
CA ARG A 578 -19.62 7.44 32.01
C ARG A 578 -18.83 6.24 31.49
N ILE A 579 -18.75 6.08 30.16
CA ILE A 579 -18.00 5.01 29.52
C ILE A 579 -16.50 5.17 29.79
N LEU A 580 -15.94 6.39 29.67
CA LEU A 580 -14.55 6.65 30.04
C LEU A 580 -14.27 6.27 31.50
N LYS A 581 -15.16 6.60 32.43
CA LYS A 581 -15.02 6.18 33.85
C LYS A 581 -15.01 4.66 34.01
N ASN A 582 -15.85 3.94 33.27
CA ASN A 582 -15.86 2.46 33.29
C ASN A 582 -14.54 1.86 32.78
N TYR A 583 -13.82 2.57 31.90
CA TYR A 583 -12.50 2.19 31.38
C TYR A 583 -11.35 2.62 32.32
N GLY A 584 -11.68 3.24 33.45
CA GLY A 584 -10.74 3.61 34.52
C GLY A 584 -10.24 5.05 34.47
N PHE A 585 -10.77 5.91 33.59
CA PHE A 585 -10.44 7.34 33.59
C PHE A 585 -11.03 8.02 34.84
N THR A 586 -10.23 8.85 35.52
CA THR A 586 -10.72 9.60 36.69
C THR A 586 -11.50 10.85 36.26
N ASP A 587 -12.30 11.40 37.16
CA ASP A 587 -13.05 12.64 36.93
C ASP A 587 -12.14 13.82 36.53
N GLU A 588 -10.92 13.87 37.06
CA GLU A 588 -9.95 14.90 36.72
C GLU A 588 -9.44 14.74 35.28
N MET A 589 -9.18 13.51 34.84
CA MET A 589 -8.73 13.22 33.47
C MET A 589 -9.83 13.55 32.45
N VAL A 590 -11.07 13.13 32.72
CA VAL A 590 -12.19 13.33 31.80
C VAL A 590 -12.53 14.81 31.59
N ASN A 591 -12.42 15.62 32.64
CA ASN A 591 -12.87 17.02 32.61
C ASN A 591 -11.75 18.05 32.36
N HIS A 592 -10.49 17.73 32.68
CA HIS A 592 -9.41 18.74 32.70
C HIS A 592 -8.14 18.34 31.93
N GLN A 593 -7.97 17.09 31.51
CA GLN A 593 -6.82 16.70 30.71
C GLN A 593 -7.09 16.75 29.21
N ALA A 594 -6.11 17.28 28.49
CA ALA A 594 -6.06 17.22 27.04
C ALA A 594 -5.41 15.92 26.56
N ILE A 595 -5.74 15.48 25.35
CA ILE A 595 -5.24 14.20 24.80
C ILE A 595 -3.71 14.16 24.72
N GLY A 596 -3.07 15.30 24.41
CA GLY A 596 -1.61 15.41 24.33
C GLY A 596 -0.90 15.09 25.65
N SER A 597 -1.59 15.26 26.79
CA SER A 597 -1.05 14.98 28.12
C SER A 597 -1.20 13.51 28.57
N LEU A 598 -1.98 12.70 27.85
CA LEU A 598 -2.16 11.28 28.15
C LEU A 598 -0.91 10.47 27.83
N SER A 599 -0.57 9.53 28.72
CA SER A 599 0.45 8.53 28.42
C SER A 599 -0.03 7.57 27.33
N GLY A 600 0.90 6.89 26.65
CA GLY A 600 0.57 5.95 25.56
C GLY A 600 -0.48 4.91 25.96
N GLY A 601 -0.43 4.39 27.19
CA GLY A 601 -1.45 3.45 27.66
C GLY A 601 -2.83 4.05 27.91
N TRP A 602 -2.91 5.31 28.30
CA TRP A 602 -4.19 6.02 28.38
C TRP A 602 -4.75 6.35 27.01
N LYS A 603 -3.90 6.71 26.03
CA LYS A 603 -4.31 6.87 24.63
C LYS A 603 -4.89 5.59 24.05
N MET A 604 -4.28 4.44 24.38
CA MET A 604 -4.81 3.15 23.95
C MET A 604 -6.19 2.84 24.56
N LYS A 605 -6.36 3.09 25.87
CA LYS A 605 -7.67 2.94 26.53
C LYS A 605 -8.72 3.87 25.92
N LEU A 606 -8.34 5.09 25.55
CA LEU A 606 -9.21 6.05 24.88
C LEU A 606 -9.66 5.53 23.50
N ALA A 607 -8.72 4.99 22.70
CA ALA A 607 -9.01 4.43 21.40
C ALA A 607 -9.93 3.19 21.48
N LEU A 608 -9.75 2.34 22.49
CA LEU A 608 -10.64 1.20 22.77
C LEU A 608 -12.04 1.64 23.23
N ALA A 609 -12.13 2.67 24.08
CA ALA A 609 -13.41 3.25 24.49
C ALA A 609 -14.16 3.84 23.28
N ARG A 610 -13.45 4.52 22.39
CA ARG A 610 -13.98 5.02 21.12
C ARG A 610 -14.51 3.88 20.24
N ALA A 611 -13.75 2.79 20.09
CA ALA A 611 -14.17 1.65 19.28
C ALA A 611 -15.47 0.98 19.78
N MET A 612 -15.70 0.98 21.10
CA MET A 612 -16.96 0.51 21.67
C MET A 612 -18.12 1.46 21.43
N LEU A 613 -17.90 2.76 21.50
CA LEU A 613 -18.91 3.78 21.19
C LEU A 613 -19.35 3.77 19.71
N MET A 614 -18.55 3.15 18.84
CA MET A 614 -18.87 2.90 17.42
C MET A 614 -19.68 1.61 17.20
N ASN A 615 -19.92 0.81 18.25
CA ASN A 615 -20.57 -0.52 18.18
C ASN A 615 -19.90 -1.44 17.13
N ALA A 616 -18.58 -1.61 17.24
CA ALA A 616 -17.80 -2.43 16.31
C ALA A 616 -18.17 -3.93 16.38
N ASP A 617 -18.33 -4.57 15.23
CA ASP A 617 -18.45 -6.03 15.09
C ASP A 617 -17.07 -6.71 15.06
N ILE A 618 -16.10 -6.05 14.44
CA ILE A 618 -14.70 -6.50 14.36
C ILE A 618 -13.76 -5.39 14.86
N LEU A 619 -12.94 -5.74 15.85
CA LEU A 619 -11.84 -4.92 16.34
C LEU A 619 -10.54 -5.34 15.66
N LEU A 620 -9.90 -4.41 14.96
CA LEU A 620 -8.57 -4.60 14.37
C LEU A 620 -7.54 -3.91 15.28
N LEU A 621 -6.67 -4.71 15.89
CA LEU A 621 -5.69 -4.28 16.90
C LEU A 621 -4.28 -4.51 16.35
N ASP A 622 -3.53 -3.43 16.10
CA ASP A 622 -2.15 -3.48 15.62
C ASP A 622 -1.17 -3.15 16.75
N GLU A 623 -0.43 -4.16 17.20
CA GLU A 623 0.53 -4.09 18.31
C GLU A 623 -0.03 -3.42 19.58
N PRO A 624 -1.17 -3.92 20.11
CA PRO A 624 -1.91 -3.21 21.14
C PRO A 624 -1.20 -3.14 22.50
N THR A 625 -0.16 -3.95 22.69
CA THR A 625 0.70 -4.00 23.88
C THR A 625 1.76 -2.91 23.90
N ASN A 626 1.97 -2.19 22.79
CA ASN A 626 2.98 -1.14 22.71
C ASN A 626 2.70 0.00 23.68
N HIS A 627 3.76 0.50 24.33
CA HIS A 627 3.69 1.58 25.32
C HIS A 627 2.81 1.28 26.55
N LEU A 628 2.40 0.03 26.75
CA LEU A 628 1.70 -0.44 27.94
C LEU A 628 2.69 -1.01 28.95
N ASP A 629 2.47 -0.72 30.23
CA ASP A 629 3.12 -1.45 31.31
C ASP A 629 2.42 -2.79 31.55
N VAL A 630 3.04 -3.65 32.36
CA VAL A 630 2.54 -5.01 32.66
C VAL A 630 1.12 -4.98 33.25
N VAL A 631 0.78 -3.94 34.00
CA VAL A 631 -0.55 -3.79 34.62
C VAL A 631 -1.62 -3.47 33.56
N ASN A 632 -1.33 -2.57 32.63
CA ASN A 632 -2.26 -2.22 31.55
C ASN A 632 -2.37 -3.31 30.48
N VAL A 633 -1.30 -4.09 30.23
CA VAL A 633 -1.38 -5.29 29.38
C VAL A 633 -2.36 -6.30 29.99
N ALA A 634 -2.23 -6.61 31.30
CA ALA A 634 -3.16 -7.52 31.97
C ALA A 634 -4.61 -7.00 31.96
N TRP A 635 -4.82 -5.68 32.07
CA TRP A 635 -6.14 -5.09 31.91
C TRP A 635 -6.71 -5.32 30.50
N LEU A 636 -5.89 -5.13 29.46
CA LEU A 636 -6.28 -5.32 28.07
C LEU A 636 -6.61 -6.80 27.77
N GLU A 637 -5.83 -7.74 28.29
CA GLU A 637 -6.12 -9.18 28.18
C GLU A 637 -7.51 -9.50 28.75
N ASN A 638 -7.78 -9.04 29.97
CA ASN A 638 -9.07 -9.26 30.64
C ASN A 638 -10.23 -8.61 29.87
N TYR A 639 -10.00 -7.44 29.29
CA TYR A 639 -10.98 -6.75 28.47
C TYR A 639 -11.34 -7.55 27.20
N LEU A 640 -10.33 -8.01 26.44
CA LEU A 640 -10.55 -8.79 25.22
C LEU A 640 -11.17 -10.16 25.50
N LEU A 641 -10.82 -10.78 26.62
CA LEU A 641 -11.46 -12.02 27.09
C LEU A 641 -12.92 -11.80 27.50
N GLY A 642 -13.28 -10.61 27.96
CA GLY A 642 -14.66 -10.21 28.29
C GLY A 642 -15.57 -10.06 27.05
N LEU A 643 -15.00 -9.77 25.88
CA LEU A 643 -15.71 -9.59 24.62
C LEU A 643 -16.10 -10.94 24.00
N LYS A 644 -17.34 -11.38 24.24
CA LYS A 644 -17.87 -12.66 23.71
C LYS A 644 -18.56 -12.55 22.34
N THR A 645 -19.07 -11.38 22.00
CA THR A 645 -19.87 -11.13 20.78
C THR A 645 -19.07 -10.44 19.67
N VAL A 646 -18.05 -9.69 20.05
CA VAL A 646 -17.19 -8.93 19.14
C VAL A 646 -16.02 -9.80 18.69
N THR A 647 -15.75 -9.82 17.39
CA THR A 647 -14.59 -10.52 16.83
C THR A 647 -13.37 -9.61 16.89
N SER A 648 -12.18 -10.17 17.11
CA SER A 648 -10.93 -9.39 17.16
C SER A 648 -9.89 -9.98 16.23
N ILE A 649 -9.20 -9.15 15.45
CA ILE A 649 -7.97 -9.52 14.72
C ILE A 649 -6.83 -8.76 15.39
N ILE A 650 -5.84 -9.50 15.85
CA ILE A 650 -4.78 -9.01 16.72
C ILE A 650 -3.44 -9.30 16.06
N VAL A 651 -2.67 -8.26 15.78
CA VAL A 651 -1.24 -8.36 15.48
C VAL A 651 -0.50 -7.99 16.76
N SER A 652 0.36 -8.87 17.26
CA SER A 652 1.20 -8.57 18.42
C SER A 652 2.52 -9.33 18.34
N HIS A 653 3.60 -8.70 18.79
CA HIS A 653 4.89 -9.34 19.02
C HIS A 653 5.01 -10.02 20.39
N ASP A 654 4.10 -9.74 21.32
CA ASP A 654 4.07 -10.38 22.63
C ASP A 654 3.43 -11.77 22.53
N SER A 655 4.27 -12.79 22.67
CA SER A 655 3.83 -14.19 22.60
C SER A 655 2.99 -14.61 23.79
N GLY A 656 3.22 -14.04 24.98
CA GLY A 656 2.40 -14.29 26.16
C GLY A 656 0.98 -13.75 25.97
N PHE A 657 0.88 -12.54 25.43
CA PHE A 657 -0.40 -11.92 25.10
C PHE A 657 -1.21 -12.72 24.07
N LEU A 658 -0.57 -13.12 22.97
CA LEU A 658 -1.22 -13.95 21.94
C LEU A 658 -1.67 -15.32 22.50
N ASP A 659 -0.91 -15.90 23.43
CA ASP A 659 -1.26 -17.17 24.06
C ASP A 659 -2.48 -17.08 24.98
N HIS A 660 -2.60 -15.96 25.71
CA HIS A 660 -3.71 -15.74 26.64
C HIS A 660 -5.01 -15.33 25.92
N VAL A 661 -4.91 -14.53 24.85
CA VAL A 661 -6.08 -13.88 24.24
C VAL A 661 -6.63 -14.66 23.03
N CYS A 662 -5.77 -15.15 22.14
CA CYS A 662 -6.19 -15.65 20.83
C CYS A 662 -6.80 -17.06 20.88
N THR A 663 -7.85 -17.30 20.10
CA THR A 663 -8.50 -18.62 19.92
C THR A 663 -8.07 -19.33 18.64
N ASP A 664 -7.70 -18.54 17.64
CA ASP A 664 -7.30 -19.00 16.31
C ASP A 664 -6.09 -18.17 15.87
N ILE A 665 -5.16 -18.77 15.12
CA ILE A 665 -4.03 -18.09 14.49
C ILE A 665 -4.23 -18.09 12.97
N ILE A 666 -4.17 -16.91 12.36
CA ILE A 666 -4.08 -16.75 10.91
C ILE A 666 -2.60 -16.53 10.60
N HIS A 667 -1.99 -17.47 9.88
CA HIS A 667 -0.56 -17.44 9.60
C HIS A 667 -0.28 -17.17 8.12
N TYR A 668 0.63 -16.23 7.84
CA TYR A 668 1.21 -16.02 6.51
C TYR A 668 2.18 -17.15 6.18
N GLU A 669 1.82 -17.97 5.19
CA GLU A 669 2.72 -18.98 4.65
C GLU A 669 3.61 -18.42 3.53
N GLY A 670 4.81 -19.00 3.36
CA GLY A 670 5.81 -18.53 2.38
C GLY A 670 5.40 -18.65 0.90
N ASN A 671 4.22 -19.19 0.62
CA ASN A 671 3.59 -19.27 -0.70
C ASN A 671 2.56 -18.13 -0.94
N TYR A 672 2.64 -17.02 -0.18
CA TYR A 672 1.72 -15.88 -0.30
C TYR A 672 0.25 -16.23 0.00
N LYS A 673 0.02 -17.17 0.92
CA LYS A 673 -1.32 -17.58 1.35
C LYS A 673 -1.49 -17.32 2.85
N LEU A 674 -2.72 -17.03 3.25
CA LEU A 674 -3.17 -17.09 4.64
C LEU A 674 -3.67 -18.50 4.91
N LYS A 675 -3.23 -19.06 6.03
CA LYS A 675 -3.76 -20.31 6.54
C LYS A 675 -4.20 -20.14 7.98
N ARG A 676 -5.45 -20.53 8.25
CA ARG A 676 -6.02 -20.49 9.59
C ARG A 676 -5.68 -21.78 10.34
N TYR A 677 -5.28 -21.62 11.60
CA TYR A 677 -5.00 -22.69 12.54
C TYR A 677 -5.84 -22.47 13.79
N ARG A 678 -6.61 -23.48 14.18
CA ARG A 678 -7.35 -23.45 15.45
C ARG A 678 -6.39 -23.68 16.61
N GLY A 679 -6.55 -22.90 17.68
CA GLY A 679 -5.69 -22.90 18.86
C GLY A 679 -4.96 -21.58 19.06
N ASN A 680 -4.40 -21.37 20.25
CA ASN A 680 -3.53 -20.23 20.56
C ASN A 680 -2.11 -20.40 19.94
N LEU A 681 -1.22 -19.45 20.19
CA LEU A 681 0.12 -19.43 19.57
C LEU A 681 0.94 -20.69 19.92
N SER A 682 0.88 -21.15 21.17
CA SER A 682 1.49 -22.38 21.67
C SER A 682 0.99 -23.63 20.93
N GLU A 683 -0.31 -23.75 20.69
CA GLU A 683 -0.88 -24.85 19.90
C GLU A 683 -0.51 -24.77 18.42
N PHE A 684 -0.44 -23.56 17.87
CA PHE A 684 0.01 -23.31 16.51
C PHE A 684 1.48 -23.71 16.31
N VAL A 685 2.39 -23.36 17.23
CA VAL A 685 3.82 -23.72 17.16
C VAL A 685 4.03 -25.24 17.20
N LYS A 686 3.19 -25.99 17.93
CA LYS A 686 3.20 -27.46 17.88
C LYS A 686 2.87 -28.02 16.49
N LYS A 687 1.96 -27.37 15.75
CA LYS A 687 1.56 -27.77 14.39
C LYS A 687 2.55 -27.29 13.33
N VAL A 688 3.20 -26.15 13.55
CA VAL A 688 4.13 -25.51 12.61
C VAL A 688 5.47 -25.27 13.32
N PRO A 689 6.40 -26.27 13.34
CA PRO A 689 7.64 -26.17 14.11
C PRO A 689 8.56 -25.01 13.71
N ARG A 690 8.52 -24.58 12.43
CA ARG A 690 9.24 -23.38 11.94
C ARG A 690 8.81 -22.09 12.67
N ALA A 691 7.61 -22.07 13.24
CA ALA A 691 7.09 -20.95 14.01
C ALA A 691 7.67 -20.87 15.44
N ALA A 692 8.54 -21.82 15.85
CA ALA A 692 9.23 -21.73 17.14
C ALA A 692 10.13 -20.48 17.27
N ALA A 693 10.47 -19.83 16.16
CA ALA A 693 11.10 -18.51 16.16
C ALA A 693 10.26 -17.43 16.88
N TYR A 694 8.92 -17.59 16.99
CA TYR A 694 8.09 -16.69 17.80
C TYR A 694 8.40 -16.78 19.29
N TYR A 695 9.01 -17.86 19.80
CA TYR A 695 9.36 -18.02 21.22
C TYR A 695 10.86 -17.84 21.52
N SER A 696 11.73 -17.85 20.51
CA SER A 696 13.19 -17.85 20.75
C SER A 696 13.91 -16.78 19.92
N LEU A 697 14.65 -15.90 20.60
CA LEU A 697 15.44 -14.83 19.99
C LEU A 697 16.65 -15.34 19.17
N GLY A 698 17.09 -16.58 19.40
CA GLY A 698 18.30 -17.15 18.79
C GLY A 698 18.13 -17.74 17.39
N ALA A 699 16.91 -17.75 16.83
CA ALA A 699 16.60 -18.36 15.52
C ALA A 699 16.28 -17.32 14.42
N ALA A 700 16.76 -16.07 14.57
CA ALA A 700 16.51 -15.00 13.59
C ALA A 700 17.24 -15.28 12.25
N GLN A 701 16.54 -15.09 11.13
CA GLN A 701 17.13 -15.25 9.78
C GLN A 701 17.89 -14.00 9.33
N SER A 702 17.52 -12.82 9.85
CA SER A 702 18.21 -11.55 9.61
C SER A 702 19.19 -11.20 10.74
N VAL A 703 20.35 -10.64 10.38
CA VAL A 703 21.43 -10.26 11.32
C VAL A 703 21.73 -8.78 11.11
N PHE A 704 21.75 -8.01 12.19
CA PHE A 704 22.23 -6.63 12.16
C PHE A 704 23.74 -6.61 12.34
N HIS A 705 24.42 -5.71 11.62
CA HIS A 705 25.84 -5.46 11.83
C HIS A 705 26.06 -3.99 12.20
N PHE A 706 26.57 -3.76 13.41
CA PHE A 706 26.88 -2.42 13.87
C PHE A 706 28.34 -2.07 13.58
N PRO A 707 28.62 -0.83 13.13
CA PRO A 707 29.98 -0.43 12.88
C PRO A 707 30.80 -0.36 14.17
N GLU A 708 32.05 -0.77 14.09
CA GLU A 708 32.95 -0.66 15.24
C GLU A 708 33.18 0.80 15.64
N PRO A 709 33.18 1.09 16.95
CA PRO A 709 33.47 2.42 17.46
C PRO A 709 34.91 2.84 17.12
N GLY A 710 35.13 4.14 16.94
CA GLY A 710 36.46 4.70 16.74
C GLY A 710 37.38 4.49 17.96
N TYR A 711 38.68 4.70 17.75
CA TYR A 711 39.65 4.64 18.84
C TYR A 711 39.47 5.85 19.78
N LEU A 712 39.24 5.57 21.07
CA LEU A 712 39.23 6.60 22.11
C LEU A 712 40.63 6.78 22.72
N GLU A 713 41.21 7.93 22.45
CA GLU A 713 42.53 8.29 22.97
C GLU A 713 42.57 8.28 24.50
N GLY A 714 43.60 7.67 25.09
CA GLY A 714 43.75 7.59 26.55
C GLY A 714 42.98 6.45 27.22
N ILE A 715 42.09 5.75 26.51
CA ILE A 715 41.37 4.58 27.01
C ILE A 715 42.05 3.30 26.48
N LYS A 716 42.79 2.62 27.36
CA LYS A 716 43.52 1.38 27.01
C LYS A 716 42.70 0.11 27.23
N THR A 717 41.70 0.17 28.12
CA THR A 717 40.84 -0.95 28.49
C THR A 717 39.37 -0.55 28.32
N LYS A 718 38.52 -1.48 27.87
CA LYS A 718 37.10 -1.21 27.62
C LYS A 718 36.31 -0.88 28.91
N GLU A 719 36.79 -1.33 30.06
CA GLU A 719 36.17 -1.11 31.38
C GLU A 719 36.42 0.29 31.95
N ARG A 720 37.35 1.06 31.39
CA ARG A 720 37.62 2.42 31.88
C ARG A 720 36.37 3.28 31.62
N ALA A 721 35.88 3.94 32.67
CA ALA A 721 34.74 4.83 32.57
C ALA A 721 35.02 6.00 31.60
N ILE A 722 34.14 6.14 30.61
CA ILE A 722 34.17 7.16 29.55
C ILE A 722 33.11 8.24 29.77
N LEU A 723 32.14 7.97 30.65
CA LEU A 723 31.12 8.90 31.12
C LEU A 723 30.91 8.68 32.63
N LYS A 724 30.80 9.77 33.40
CA LYS A 724 30.51 9.72 34.84
C LYS A 724 29.51 10.79 35.25
N MET A 725 28.59 10.45 36.14
CA MET A 725 27.72 11.38 36.86
C MET A 725 27.94 11.21 38.35
N LYS A 726 28.02 12.31 39.08
CA LYS A 726 28.22 12.29 40.53
C LYS A 726 27.34 13.33 41.21
N ASN A 727 26.52 12.85 42.15
CA ASN A 727 25.64 13.65 43.01
C ASN A 727 24.75 14.63 42.22
N VAL A 728 24.11 14.12 41.16
CA VAL A 728 23.29 14.91 40.26
C VAL A 728 21.85 14.99 40.76
N ASP A 729 21.33 16.20 40.93
CA ASP A 729 19.89 16.47 41.04
C ASP A 729 19.41 17.24 39.82
N PHE A 730 18.14 17.05 39.45
CA PHE A 730 17.51 17.80 38.37
C PHE A 730 16.04 18.11 38.65
N GLN A 731 15.64 19.34 38.29
CA GLN A 731 14.28 19.84 38.38
C GLN A 731 13.90 20.62 37.12
N TYR A 732 12.78 20.28 36.49
CA TYR A 732 12.25 21.06 35.37
C TYR A 732 11.78 22.45 35.82
N PRO A 733 12.03 23.52 35.05
CA PRO A 733 11.54 24.86 35.35
C PRO A 733 10.03 24.88 35.57
N GLY A 734 9.58 25.43 36.69
CA GLY A 734 8.15 25.53 37.04
C GLY A 734 7.53 24.26 37.67
N SER A 735 8.27 23.14 37.75
CA SER A 735 7.79 21.95 38.46
C SER A 735 7.96 22.10 39.98
N SER A 736 7.03 21.57 40.77
CA SER A 736 7.08 21.62 42.25
C SER A 736 7.93 20.52 42.87
N LYS A 737 8.30 19.49 42.10
CA LYS A 737 9.05 18.30 42.55
C LYS A 737 10.31 18.12 41.70
N LYS A 738 11.43 17.77 42.34
CA LYS A 738 12.65 17.32 41.65
C LYS A 738 12.39 15.98 40.95
N GLN A 739 12.71 15.87 39.66
CA GLN A 739 12.54 14.62 38.91
C GLN A 739 13.66 13.62 39.19
N LEU A 740 14.87 14.10 39.52
CA LEU A 740 16.01 13.27 39.86
C LEU A 740 16.72 13.80 41.11
N VAL A 741 17.12 12.89 42.00
CA VAL A 741 17.75 13.22 43.28
C VAL A 741 18.93 12.26 43.55
N ASP A 742 20.09 12.84 43.84
CA ASP A 742 21.35 12.18 44.21
C ASP A 742 21.78 11.04 43.27
N ILE A 743 21.73 11.32 41.96
CA ILE A 743 22.10 10.35 40.93
C ILE A 743 23.62 10.27 40.81
N SER A 744 24.16 9.07 40.96
CA SER A 744 25.58 8.76 40.70
C SER A 744 25.70 7.51 39.84
N MET A 745 26.44 7.58 38.74
CA MET A 745 26.61 6.48 37.78
C MET A 745 27.86 6.64 36.90
N GLN A 746 28.26 5.55 36.24
CA GLN A 746 29.37 5.55 35.27
C GLN A 746 29.08 4.60 34.11
N CYS A 747 29.58 4.93 32.92
CA CYS A 747 29.53 4.06 31.74
C CYS A 747 30.94 3.88 31.18
N SER A 748 31.19 2.71 30.61
CA SER A 748 32.42 2.32 29.90
C SER A 748 32.08 1.75 28.52
N LEU A 749 33.10 1.45 27.70
CA LEU A 749 32.88 0.78 26.41
C LEU A 749 32.38 -0.67 26.57
N ALA A 750 32.56 -1.27 27.74
CA ALA A 750 32.07 -2.62 28.05
C ALA A 750 30.67 -2.62 28.68
N SER A 751 30.11 -1.45 29.01
CA SER A 751 28.84 -1.37 29.74
C SER A 751 27.68 -1.92 28.89
N ARG A 752 26.81 -2.73 29.52
CA ARG A 752 25.55 -3.22 28.96
C ARG A 752 24.47 -3.02 30.02
N VAL A 753 23.88 -1.83 30.01
CA VAL A 753 22.99 -1.35 31.07
C VAL A 753 21.54 -1.44 30.62
N ALA A 754 20.67 -1.99 31.46
CA ALA A 754 19.22 -1.90 31.33
C ALA A 754 18.66 -0.91 32.35
N VAL A 755 17.95 0.13 31.89
CA VAL A 755 17.26 1.10 32.76
C VAL A 755 15.79 0.68 32.89
N ILE A 756 15.39 0.30 34.10
CA ILE A 756 14.04 -0.20 34.41
C ILE A 756 13.37 0.63 35.50
N GLY A 757 12.04 0.63 35.52
CA GLY A 757 11.23 1.43 36.47
C GLY A 757 9.80 1.69 35.96
N PRO A 758 8.90 2.27 36.76
CA PRO A 758 7.56 2.65 36.31
C PRO A 758 7.58 3.87 35.35
N ASN A 759 6.51 4.06 34.58
CA ASN A 759 6.34 5.23 33.72
C ASN A 759 6.30 6.51 34.57
N GLY A 760 7.03 7.55 34.15
CA GLY A 760 7.11 8.81 34.89
C GLY A 760 8.12 8.84 36.06
N ALA A 761 8.87 7.75 36.30
CA ALA A 761 9.87 7.69 37.37
C ALA A 761 11.13 8.58 37.17
N GLY A 762 11.29 9.19 35.98
CA GLY A 762 12.45 10.01 35.63
C GLY A 762 13.46 9.36 34.68
N LYS A 763 13.17 8.20 34.08
CA LYS A 763 14.07 7.48 33.15
C LYS A 763 14.51 8.34 31.96
N SER A 764 13.57 8.93 31.23
CA SER A 764 13.90 9.76 30.06
C SER A 764 14.67 11.00 30.47
N THR A 765 14.36 11.58 31.65
CA THR A 765 15.13 12.69 32.22
C THR A 765 16.57 12.28 32.52
N LEU A 766 16.79 11.07 33.05
CA LEU A 766 18.13 10.52 33.30
C LEU A 766 18.91 10.36 31.99
N ILE A 767 18.27 9.81 30.96
CA ILE A 767 18.89 9.65 29.63
C ILE A 767 19.20 11.01 29.00
N LYS A 768 18.33 12.01 29.12
CA LYS A 768 18.58 13.35 28.59
C LYS A 768 19.76 14.04 29.29
N LEU A 769 19.91 13.87 30.60
CA LEU A 769 21.12 14.31 31.31
C LEU A 769 22.36 13.55 30.83
N LEU A 770 22.21 12.25 30.54
CA LEU A 770 23.30 11.38 30.07
C LEU A 770 23.83 11.81 28.71
N THR A 771 22.92 12.04 27.77
CA THR A 771 23.22 12.47 26.40
C THR A 771 23.65 13.95 26.36
N GLY A 772 23.30 14.74 27.39
CA GLY A 772 23.61 16.16 27.49
C GLY A 772 22.51 17.07 26.95
N GLU A 773 21.33 16.53 26.68
CA GLU A 773 20.14 17.31 26.32
C GLU A 773 19.59 18.12 27.50
N LEU A 774 19.95 17.82 28.74
CA LEU A 774 19.54 18.60 29.91
C LEU A 774 20.76 18.95 30.75
N GLU A 775 20.72 20.12 31.38
CA GLU A 775 21.76 20.59 32.30
C GLU A 775 21.39 20.28 33.74
N THR A 776 22.40 19.96 34.56
CA THR A 776 22.23 19.76 36.00
C THR A 776 22.56 21.06 36.74
N GLU A 777 21.69 21.53 37.62
CA GLU A 777 22.00 22.66 38.50
C GLU A 777 22.97 22.26 39.63
N THR A 778 22.90 21.00 40.06
CA THR A 778 23.70 20.43 41.14
C THR A 778 24.29 19.09 40.72
N GLY A 779 25.56 18.86 41.07
CA GLY A 779 26.32 17.66 40.70
C GLY A 779 27.30 17.89 39.56
N THR A 780 28.02 16.84 39.16
CA THR A 780 28.94 16.91 38.01
C THR A 780 28.66 15.79 37.00
N VAL A 781 28.57 16.17 35.73
CA VAL A 781 28.50 15.27 34.59
C VAL A 781 29.79 15.40 33.78
N TRP A 782 30.55 14.33 33.67
CA TRP A 782 31.81 14.28 32.95
C TRP A 782 31.71 13.33 31.76
N LYS A 783 32.16 13.78 30.59
CA LYS A 783 32.22 13.02 29.34
C LYS A 783 33.64 13.05 28.79
N HIS A 784 34.07 11.96 28.18
CA HIS A 784 35.33 11.93 27.45
C HIS A 784 35.26 12.87 26.21
N PRO A 785 36.28 13.69 25.90
CA PRO A 785 36.20 14.71 24.84
C PRO A 785 35.98 14.17 23.42
N ASN A 786 36.39 12.94 23.15
CA ASN A 786 36.17 12.27 21.85
C ASN A 786 34.97 11.30 21.88
N LEU A 787 34.18 11.31 22.95
CA LEU A 787 33.02 10.43 23.08
C LEU A 787 31.95 10.84 22.07
N ARG A 788 31.38 9.85 21.38
CA ARG A 788 30.23 10.03 20.49
C ARG A 788 29.11 9.15 21.01
N ILE A 789 27.96 9.75 21.23
CA ILE A 789 26.79 9.07 21.79
C ILE A 789 25.71 9.07 20.71
N ALA A 790 25.29 7.89 20.27
CA ALA A 790 24.10 7.75 19.44
C ALA A 790 22.90 7.60 20.36
N TYR A 791 21.97 8.55 20.31
CA TYR A 791 20.72 8.50 21.05
C TYR A 791 19.55 8.23 20.10
N VAL A 792 18.87 7.10 20.32
CA VAL A 792 17.62 6.76 19.65
C VAL A 792 16.49 7.00 20.65
N ALA A 793 15.82 8.14 20.49
CA ALA A 793 14.74 8.56 21.37
C ALA A 793 13.43 7.80 21.08
N GLN A 794 12.56 7.71 22.08
CA GLN A 794 11.22 7.11 21.94
C GLN A 794 10.34 7.83 20.89
N HIS A 795 10.53 9.14 20.73
CA HIS A 795 9.86 9.99 19.72
C HIS A 795 10.77 10.33 18.53
N ALA A 796 11.67 9.44 18.14
CA ALA A 796 12.56 9.68 17.00
C ALA A 796 11.83 9.98 15.67
N PHE A 797 10.54 9.62 15.57
CA PHE A 797 9.72 9.89 14.40
C PHE A 797 9.44 11.37 14.14
N HIS A 798 9.43 12.22 15.17
CA HIS A 798 9.13 13.65 15.00
C HIS A 798 10.15 14.37 14.09
N HIS A 799 11.41 13.92 14.07
CA HIS A 799 12.41 14.45 13.15
C HIS A 799 12.21 13.90 11.73
N ILE A 800 11.86 12.63 11.60
CA ILE A 800 11.60 11.96 10.32
C ILE A 800 10.31 12.48 9.66
N GLU A 801 9.32 12.91 10.44
CA GLU A 801 8.05 13.47 9.95
C GLU A 801 8.23 14.75 9.12
N GLN A 802 9.32 15.49 9.33
CA GLN A 802 9.67 16.66 8.50
C GLN A 802 10.28 16.28 7.15
N HIS A 803 10.64 14.99 6.98
CA HIS A 803 11.33 14.44 5.81
C HIS A 803 10.56 13.29 5.15
N LEU A 804 9.24 13.21 5.34
CA LEU A 804 8.41 12.14 4.77
C LEU A 804 8.52 12.04 3.24
N ASP A 805 8.79 13.15 2.57
CA ASP A 805 8.92 13.25 1.11
C ASP A 805 10.35 13.02 0.61
N SER A 806 11.31 12.76 1.50
CA SER A 806 12.66 12.33 1.15
C SER A 806 12.76 10.80 1.17
N THR A 807 13.74 10.26 0.47
CA THR A 807 14.14 8.86 0.63
C THR A 807 15.03 8.69 1.86
N PRO A 808 15.12 7.48 2.45
CA PRO A 808 16.07 7.20 3.54
C PRO A 808 17.52 7.59 3.23
N ASN A 809 17.93 7.39 1.97
CA ASN A 809 19.25 7.78 1.49
C ASN A 809 19.46 9.30 1.55
N GLU A 810 18.51 10.06 1.00
CA GLU A 810 18.52 11.53 1.04
C GLU A 810 18.47 12.07 2.48
N TYR A 811 17.74 11.42 3.38
CA TYR A 811 17.68 11.81 4.79
C TYR A 811 19.04 11.66 5.49
N ILE A 812 19.77 10.57 5.27
CA ILE A 812 21.14 10.40 5.81
C ILE A 812 22.09 11.42 5.19
N GLN A 813 21.99 11.68 3.87
CA GLN A 813 22.78 12.72 3.21
C GLN A 813 22.50 14.10 3.79
N TRP A 814 21.23 14.44 4.02
CA TRP A 814 20.82 15.71 4.62
C TRP A 814 21.34 15.85 6.05
N ARG A 815 21.21 14.80 6.88
CA ARG A 815 21.61 14.79 8.30
C ARG A 815 23.10 15.05 8.48
N TYR A 816 23.92 14.52 7.57
CA TYR A 816 25.38 14.59 7.63
C TYR A 816 26.02 15.50 6.56
N ALA A 817 25.24 16.32 5.85
CA ALA A 817 25.72 17.15 4.75
C ALA A 817 26.86 18.11 5.14
N THR A 818 26.86 18.58 6.39
CA THR A 818 27.86 19.51 6.93
C THR A 818 29.11 18.80 7.50
N GLY A 819 29.16 17.46 7.43
CA GLY A 819 30.22 16.67 8.06
C GLY A 819 30.03 16.45 9.57
N GLU A 820 28.89 16.90 10.12
CA GLU A 820 28.49 16.77 11.52
C GLU A 820 27.02 16.32 11.56
N ASP A 821 26.57 15.79 12.70
CA ASP A 821 25.17 15.39 12.87
C ASP A 821 24.30 16.64 13.11
N ARG A 822 23.56 17.07 12.08
CA ARG A 822 22.67 18.24 12.16
C ARG A 822 21.62 18.15 13.26
N GLU A 823 21.12 16.93 13.55
CA GLU A 823 20.13 16.77 14.61
C GLU A 823 20.72 17.06 16.00
N GLU A 824 22.02 16.80 16.19
CA GLU A 824 22.72 17.11 17.44
C GLU A 824 23.03 18.61 17.54
N LEU A 825 23.43 19.24 16.43
CA LEU A 825 23.70 20.68 16.36
C LEU A 825 22.45 21.53 16.64
N ASP A 826 21.33 21.24 15.97
CA ASP A 826 20.08 21.98 16.13
C ASP A 826 19.55 21.91 17.57
N LYS A 827 19.82 20.80 18.28
CA LYS A 827 19.47 20.64 19.69
C LYS A 827 20.37 21.49 20.59
N ASN A 828 21.67 21.51 20.36
CA ASN A 828 22.63 22.26 21.16
C ASN A 828 22.43 23.78 21.00
N ASP A 829 22.20 24.27 19.78
CA ASP A 829 21.98 25.70 19.50
C ASP A 829 20.74 26.25 20.20
N ARG A 830 19.63 25.50 20.17
CA ARG A 830 18.39 25.87 20.87
C ARG A 830 18.55 25.99 22.38
N MET A 831 19.45 25.22 22.98
CA MET A 831 19.60 25.15 24.44
C MET A 831 20.68 26.08 24.99
N HIS A 832 21.74 26.35 24.23
CA HIS A 832 22.91 27.06 24.75
C HIS A 832 23.12 28.45 24.14
N GLY A 833 22.43 28.81 23.05
CA GLY A 833 22.63 30.08 22.33
C GLY A 833 22.65 31.32 23.22
N ALA A 834 21.61 31.53 24.05
CA ALA A 834 21.50 32.71 24.91
C ALA A 834 22.51 32.77 26.07
N HIS A 835 23.00 31.61 26.54
CA HIS A 835 24.05 31.57 27.58
C HIS A 835 25.43 31.81 26.96
N ASN A 836 25.70 31.17 25.82
CA ASN A 836 26.94 31.32 25.08
C ASN A 836 27.15 32.78 24.65
N GLU A 837 26.12 33.46 24.14
CA GLU A 837 26.20 34.89 23.78
C GLU A 837 26.66 35.78 24.94
N LYS A 838 26.20 35.51 26.17
CA LYS A 838 26.60 36.30 27.35
C LYS A 838 28.04 36.04 27.78
N VAL A 839 28.54 34.80 27.65
CA VAL A 839 29.92 34.45 27.99
C VAL A 839 30.89 34.98 26.94
N MET A 840 30.53 34.94 25.66
CA MET A 840 31.35 35.43 24.54
C MET A 840 31.56 36.96 24.59
N GLN A 841 30.68 37.71 25.24
CA GLN A 841 30.84 39.16 25.43
C GLN A 841 31.79 39.55 26.58
N GLN A 842 32.27 38.58 27.38
CA GLN A 842 33.14 38.87 28.52
C GLN A 842 34.56 39.22 28.09
N VAL A 843 35.14 40.21 28.78
CA VAL A 843 36.49 40.70 28.52
C VAL A 843 37.47 40.02 29.49
N PHE A 844 38.49 39.38 28.96
CA PHE A 844 39.53 38.68 29.72
C PHE A 844 40.87 39.37 29.56
N ILE A 845 41.74 39.26 30.58
CA ILE A 845 43.11 39.78 30.51
C ILE A 845 44.04 38.63 30.13
N ILE A 846 44.59 38.67 28.92
CA ILE A 846 45.53 37.67 28.41
C ILE A 846 46.80 38.41 27.97
N ASP A 847 47.94 37.96 28.51
CA ASP A 847 49.26 38.57 28.29
C ASP A 847 49.30 40.08 28.57
N GLY A 848 48.50 40.55 29.55
CA GLY A 848 48.42 41.95 29.96
C GLY A 848 47.44 42.81 29.15
N GLU A 849 46.81 42.26 28.11
CA GLU A 849 45.85 42.97 27.26
C GLU A 849 44.41 42.51 27.51
N LYS A 850 43.46 43.45 27.45
CA LYS A 850 42.03 43.14 27.46
C LYS A 850 41.63 42.58 26.09
N ARG A 851 41.13 41.34 26.07
CA ARG A 851 40.69 40.65 24.87
C ARG A 851 39.32 40.00 25.08
N THR A 852 38.53 39.94 24.02
CA THR A 852 37.21 39.31 24.01
C THR A 852 37.23 38.16 23.00
N VAL A 853 36.77 36.99 23.42
CA VAL A 853 36.78 35.78 22.58
C VAL A 853 35.79 35.96 21.42
N GLU A 854 36.25 35.74 20.20
CA GLU A 854 35.40 35.73 19.01
C GLU A 854 34.90 34.32 18.70
N GLU A 855 35.80 33.34 18.69
CA GLU A 855 35.48 31.94 18.43
C GLU A 855 36.57 31.00 19.02
N LEU A 856 36.18 29.76 19.33
CA LEU A 856 37.12 28.67 19.56
C LEU A 856 37.32 27.93 18.23
N VAL A 857 38.46 28.14 17.59
CA VAL A 857 38.73 27.73 16.20
C VAL A 857 39.08 26.24 16.10
N GLY A 858 39.84 25.72 17.05
CA GLY A 858 40.37 24.38 16.97
C GLY A 858 40.91 23.86 18.28
N ARG A 859 41.31 22.58 18.28
CA ARG A 859 41.80 21.86 19.47
C ARG A 859 43.09 21.12 19.14
N ARG A 860 44.05 21.15 20.06
CA ARG A 860 45.28 20.34 20.00
C ARG A 860 45.56 19.65 21.31
N LYS A 861 46.35 18.59 21.26
CA LYS A 861 46.70 17.80 22.45
C LYS A 861 47.80 18.49 23.26
N LEU A 862 47.56 18.60 24.58
CA LEU A 862 48.56 19.03 25.58
C LEU A 862 48.72 17.92 26.64
N LYS A 863 49.73 17.06 26.46
CA LYS A 863 50.02 15.93 27.36
C LYS A 863 48.81 14.98 27.54
N GLN A 864 48.12 15.07 28.68
CA GLN A 864 46.93 14.28 29.05
C GLN A 864 45.62 15.10 28.97
N SER A 865 45.69 16.33 28.44
CA SER A 865 44.56 17.26 28.29
C SER A 865 44.63 17.92 26.91
N TYR A 866 43.80 18.94 26.68
CA TYR A 866 43.70 19.68 25.43
C TYR A 866 43.96 21.17 25.63
N GLU A 867 44.47 21.81 24.59
CA GLU A 867 44.48 23.27 24.41
C GLU A 867 43.54 23.61 23.26
N TYR A 868 42.87 24.75 23.36
CA TYR A 868 41.96 25.26 22.36
C TYR A 868 42.52 26.56 21.79
N GLU A 869 42.43 26.69 20.48
CA GLU A 869 42.80 27.90 19.75
C GLU A 869 41.66 28.91 19.87
N VAL A 870 41.99 30.09 20.40
CA VAL A 870 41.03 31.15 20.66
C VAL A 870 41.31 32.30 19.71
N SER A 871 40.32 32.66 18.88
CA SER A 871 40.33 33.89 18.09
C SER A 871 39.78 35.05 18.90
N TRP A 872 40.26 36.25 18.60
CA TRP A 872 39.99 37.47 19.36
C TRP A 872 39.30 38.49 18.49
N VAL A 873 38.21 39.08 19.01
CA VAL A 873 37.40 40.05 18.27
C VAL A 873 38.26 41.19 17.73
N GLY A 874 38.22 41.42 16.42
CA GLY A 874 38.91 42.51 15.75
C GLY A 874 40.43 42.32 15.58
N ARG A 875 40.92 41.08 15.72
CA ARG A 875 42.32 40.72 15.45
C ARG A 875 42.45 39.74 14.29
N SER A 876 43.66 39.63 13.75
CA SER A 876 43.95 38.68 12.67
C SER A 876 44.10 37.26 13.24
N SER A 877 43.91 36.23 12.41
CA SER A 877 44.12 34.82 12.79
C SER A 877 45.56 34.53 13.29
N VAL A 878 46.51 35.40 12.96
CA VAL A 878 47.89 35.33 13.45
C VAL A 878 47.99 35.60 14.96
N ASP A 879 47.04 36.36 15.52
CA ASP A 879 47.01 36.72 16.95
C ASP A 879 46.26 35.68 17.81
N ASN A 880 45.82 34.57 17.22
CA ASN A 880 45.17 33.49 17.93
C ASN A 880 46.08 32.91 19.01
N THR A 881 45.50 32.62 20.18
CA THR A 881 46.26 32.08 21.32
C THR A 881 45.72 30.73 21.73
N TRP A 882 46.62 29.82 22.10
CA TRP A 882 46.26 28.51 22.64
C TRP A 882 46.07 28.60 24.15
N ILE A 883 44.88 28.25 24.62
CA ILE A 883 44.52 28.27 26.04
C ILE A 883 44.20 26.86 26.50
N SER A 884 44.67 26.48 27.69
CA SER A 884 44.39 25.16 28.27
C SER A 884 42.91 25.00 28.61
N ARG A 885 42.40 23.76 28.47
CA ARG A 885 41.01 23.39 28.81
C ARG A 885 40.57 23.95 30.16
N GLN A 886 41.37 23.72 31.20
CA GLN A 886 41.03 24.10 32.57
C GLN A 886 40.90 25.61 32.74
N LYS A 887 41.78 26.39 32.09
CA LYS A 887 41.69 27.85 32.13
C LYS A 887 40.44 28.36 31.39
N LEU A 888 40.03 27.72 30.29
CA LEU A 888 38.79 28.06 29.60
C LEU A 888 37.54 27.65 30.39
N GLU A 889 37.57 26.51 31.08
CA GLU A 889 36.50 26.10 32.00
C GLU A 889 36.34 27.11 33.15
N ASP A 890 37.44 27.55 33.76
CA ASP A 890 37.44 28.60 34.80
C ASP A 890 36.93 29.96 34.27
N MET A 891 37.13 30.23 32.97
CA MET A 891 36.61 31.41 32.27
C MET A 891 35.13 31.28 31.88
N GLY A 892 34.49 30.13 32.15
CA GLY A 892 33.07 29.89 31.85
C GLY A 892 32.80 29.33 30.44
N PHE A 893 33.82 29.01 29.64
CA PHE A 893 33.67 28.47 28.29
C PHE A 893 33.42 26.95 28.23
N GLY A 894 33.03 26.32 29.34
CA GLY A 894 32.79 24.87 29.39
C GLY A 894 31.83 24.36 28.29
N LYS A 895 30.79 25.14 27.95
CA LYS A 895 29.82 24.79 26.90
C LYS A 895 30.44 24.85 25.50
N LYS A 896 31.15 25.94 25.19
CA LYS A 896 31.84 26.11 23.91
C LYS A 896 32.95 25.08 23.70
N ILE A 897 33.63 24.68 24.79
CA ILE A 897 34.59 23.57 24.77
C ILE A 897 33.90 22.26 24.37
N ALA A 898 32.72 21.96 24.94
CA ALA A 898 31.96 20.76 24.62
C ALA A 898 31.49 20.75 23.15
N GLU A 899 31.09 21.90 22.61
CA GLU A 899 30.75 22.06 21.18
C GLU A 899 31.95 21.75 20.28
N VAL A 900 33.11 22.35 20.54
CA VAL A 900 34.34 22.10 19.76
C VAL A 900 34.81 20.66 19.89
N ASP A 901 34.73 20.09 21.10
CA ASP A 901 35.05 18.68 21.33
C ASP A 901 34.14 17.75 20.52
N SER A 902 32.84 18.04 20.48
CA SER A 902 31.83 17.25 19.75
C SER A 902 32.03 17.36 18.23
N ALA A 903 32.28 18.57 17.73
CA ALA A 903 32.60 18.82 16.32
C ALA A 903 33.87 18.07 15.88
N GLU A 904 34.93 18.12 16.68
CA GLU A 904 36.18 17.40 16.39
C GLU A 904 35.99 15.88 16.49
N ALA A 905 35.22 15.40 17.47
CA ALA A 905 34.88 13.99 17.61
C ALA A 905 34.07 13.45 16.43
N ALA A 906 33.14 14.26 15.89
CA ALA A 906 32.33 13.94 14.71
C ALA A 906 33.18 13.90 13.44
N LYS A 907 34.07 14.89 13.22
CA LYS A 907 35.02 14.88 12.10
C LYS A 907 35.91 13.64 12.09
N MET A 908 36.39 13.20 13.26
CA MET A 908 37.17 11.95 13.39
C MET A 908 36.34 10.68 13.12
N GLY A 909 35.01 10.74 13.30
CA GLY A 909 34.08 9.63 13.05
C GLY A 909 33.65 9.49 11.59
N LEU A 910 33.57 10.60 10.85
CA LEU A 910 33.03 10.70 9.48
C LEU A 910 34.02 10.36 8.35
N ASN A 911 34.85 9.34 8.51
CA ASN A 911 35.70 8.81 7.42
C ASN A 911 34.92 8.00 6.34
N ARG A 912 33.59 8.11 6.30
CA ARG A 912 32.71 7.41 5.33
C ARG A 912 32.20 8.40 4.29
N PRO A 913 32.48 8.22 2.98
CA PRO A 913 31.96 9.12 1.97
C PRO A 913 30.42 8.99 1.89
N LEU A 914 29.74 10.14 1.86
CA LEU A 914 28.28 10.27 1.74
C LEU A 914 27.81 9.98 0.30
N THR A 915 28.08 8.77 -0.18
CA THR A 915 27.62 8.28 -1.49
C THR A 915 26.40 7.40 -1.34
N ALA A 916 25.48 7.46 -2.31
CA ALA A 916 24.25 6.68 -2.27
C ALA A 916 24.50 5.17 -2.06
N LYS A 917 25.53 4.63 -2.71
CA LYS A 917 25.91 3.21 -2.62
C LYS A 917 26.40 2.79 -1.23
N GLU A 918 27.16 3.65 -0.55
CA GLU A 918 27.61 3.34 0.81
C GLU A 918 26.49 3.45 1.84
N ILE A 919 25.60 4.44 1.67
CA ILE A 919 24.43 4.60 2.52
C ILE A 919 23.49 3.41 2.37
N GLU A 920 23.26 2.96 1.14
CA GLU A 920 22.45 1.77 0.85
C GLU A 920 23.05 0.50 1.48
N LYS A 921 24.37 0.31 1.37
CA LYS A 921 25.07 -0.80 2.03
C LYS A 921 24.91 -0.74 3.55
N HIS A 922 25.08 0.43 4.15
CA HIS A 922 24.96 0.63 5.60
C HIS A 922 23.52 0.40 6.08
N LEU A 923 22.51 0.84 5.32
CA LEU A 923 21.10 0.58 5.64
C LEU A 923 20.74 -0.91 5.51
N ALA A 924 21.32 -1.62 4.53
CA ALA A 924 21.18 -3.07 4.40
C ALA A 924 21.81 -3.82 5.60
N GLU A 925 22.94 -3.37 6.12
CA GLU A 925 23.58 -3.92 7.34
C GLU A 925 22.71 -3.75 8.60
N VAL A 926 21.80 -2.77 8.63
CA VAL A 926 20.81 -2.54 9.69
C VAL A 926 19.44 -3.17 9.35
N GLY A 927 19.38 -3.96 8.27
CA GLY A 927 18.20 -4.74 7.90
C GLY A 927 17.09 -3.96 7.19
N LEU A 928 17.41 -2.82 6.56
CA LEU A 928 16.54 -2.11 5.61
C LEU A 928 16.95 -2.47 4.18
N GLU A 929 16.04 -3.07 3.40
CA GLU A 929 16.37 -3.50 2.04
C GLU A 929 16.77 -2.31 1.14
N PRO A 930 17.74 -2.48 0.23
CA PRO A 930 18.20 -1.45 -0.70
C PRO A 930 17.09 -0.71 -1.46
N GLU A 931 16.05 -1.43 -1.87
CA GLU A 931 14.92 -0.86 -2.60
C GLU A 931 14.14 0.18 -1.78
N PHE A 932 13.98 -0.07 -0.47
CA PHE A 932 13.35 0.90 0.43
C PHE A 932 14.28 2.06 0.77
N ALA A 933 15.58 1.83 0.81
CA ALA A 933 16.57 2.83 1.15
C ALA A 933 16.69 3.96 0.11
N SER A 934 16.72 3.62 -1.18
CA SER A 934 17.06 4.56 -2.26
C SER A 934 15.87 5.00 -3.11
N HIS A 935 14.73 4.30 -3.05
CA HIS A 935 13.64 4.53 -4.02
C HIS A 935 12.25 4.73 -3.42
N SER A 936 12.08 4.42 -2.14
CA SER A 936 10.83 4.63 -1.42
C SER A 936 10.94 5.91 -0.60
N HIS A 937 9.90 6.74 -0.65
CA HIS A 937 9.79 7.85 0.28
C HIS A 937 9.56 7.33 1.70
N ILE A 938 10.08 8.07 2.68
CA ILE A 938 9.93 7.77 4.10
C ILE A 938 8.44 7.66 4.50
N ARG A 939 7.56 8.43 3.85
CA ARG A 939 6.09 8.35 4.01
C ARG A 939 5.55 6.93 3.82
N GLY A 940 6.11 6.17 2.87
CA GLY A 940 5.66 4.83 2.52
C GLY A 940 6.23 3.71 3.39
N LEU A 941 7.16 4.02 4.31
CA LEU A 941 7.81 3.04 5.19
C LEU A 941 6.92 2.68 6.39
N SER A 942 6.98 1.42 6.80
CA SER A 942 6.34 0.97 8.04
C SER A 942 7.04 1.53 9.29
N GLY A 943 6.37 1.53 10.44
CA GLY A 943 6.95 1.98 11.71
C GLY A 943 8.29 1.28 12.04
N GLY A 944 8.35 -0.04 11.87
CA GLY A 944 9.60 -0.79 12.06
C GLY A 944 10.70 -0.46 11.06
N GLN A 945 10.36 -0.19 9.79
CA GLN A 945 11.33 0.29 8.80
C GLN A 945 11.85 1.69 9.13
N LYS A 946 10.98 2.59 9.62
CA LYS A 946 11.38 3.92 10.10
C LYS A 946 12.33 3.81 11.29
N VAL A 947 12.12 2.88 12.24
CA VAL A 947 13.08 2.67 13.35
C VAL A 947 14.42 2.14 12.86
N LYS A 948 14.43 1.20 11.90
CA LYS A 948 15.68 0.76 11.27
C LYS A 948 16.43 1.91 10.61
N LEU A 949 15.71 2.85 9.97
CA LEU A 949 16.31 4.07 9.42
C LEU A 949 16.89 4.97 10.52
N VAL A 950 16.19 5.21 11.63
CA VAL A 950 16.71 6.00 12.77
C VAL A 950 17.98 5.36 13.33
N ILE A 951 17.96 4.06 13.58
CA ILE A 951 19.13 3.32 14.09
C ILE A 951 20.26 3.40 13.07
N GLY A 952 19.97 3.18 11.79
CA GLY A 952 20.95 3.31 10.71
C GLY A 952 21.57 4.71 10.67
N ALA A 953 20.76 5.77 10.72
CA ALA A 953 21.22 7.15 10.72
C ALA A 953 22.09 7.46 11.95
N ALA A 954 21.69 7.02 13.14
CA ALA A 954 22.44 7.22 14.39
C ALA A 954 23.78 6.45 14.40
N MET A 955 23.82 5.26 13.79
CA MET A 955 25.04 4.45 13.70
C MET A 955 26.01 4.90 12.61
N TRP A 956 25.62 5.84 11.74
CA TRP A 956 26.46 6.33 10.64
C TRP A 956 27.79 6.93 11.14
N ASN A 957 27.76 7.69 12.24
CA ASN A 957 28.91 8.36 12.85
C ASN A 957 29.79 7.45 13.74
N LYS A 958 29.64 6.11 13.63
CA LYS A 958 30.41 5.12 14.42
C LYS A 958 30.50 5.49 15.92
N PRO A 959 29.36 5.58 16.62
CA PRO A 959 29.31 6.03 18.00
C PRO A 959 30.12 5.10 18.91
N HIS A 960 30.51 5.60 20.08
CA HIS A 960 31.18 4.81 21.13
C HIS A 960 30.21 4.31 22.19
N MET A 961 29.08 5.02 22.34
CA MET A 961 27.97 4.68 23.22
C MET A 961 26.68 4.69 22.41
N LEU A 962 25.87 3.65 22.55
CA LEU A 962 24.54 3.55 21.97
C LEU A 962 23.50 3.61 23.09
N VAL A 963 22.56 4.54 22.99
CA VAL A 963 21.45 4.70 23.93
C VAL A 963 20.15 4.44 23.20
N LEU A 964 19.43 3.39 23.60
CA LEU A 964 18.16 2.96 22.99
C LEU A 964 17.04 3.18 23.99
N ASP A 965 16.10 4.06 23.67
CA ASP A 965 14.93 4.34 24.50
C ASP A 965 13.72 3.57 23.98
N GLU A 966 13.37 2.47 24.66
CA GLU A 966 12.28 1.55 24.31
C GLU A 966 12.34 0.97 22.88
N PRO A 967 13.45 0.31 22.48
CA PRO A 967 13.60 -0.23 21.12
C PRO A 967 12.59 -1.35 20.79
N THR A 968 12.00 -1.97 21.81
CA THR A 968 11.02 -3.06 21.69
C THR A 968 9.64 -2.62 21.20
N ASN A 969 9.30 -1.33 21.30
CA ASN A 969 7.96 -0.85 20.93
C ASN A 969 7.69 -0.83 19.42
N TYR A 970 8.74 -0.85 18.59
CA TYR A 970 8.57 -0.63 17.16
C TYR A 970 9.33 -1.63 16.30
N LEU A 971 10.13 -2.48 16.92
CA LEU A 971 10.85 -3.57 16.26
C LEU A 971 10.16 -4.89 16.57
N ASP A 972 10.02 -5.72 15.55
CA ASP A 972 9.52 -7.08 15.70
C ASP A 972 10.52 -7.99 16.39
N ARG A 973 10.02 -9.14 16.85
CA ARG A 973 10.85 -10.15 17.51
C ARG A 973 12.04 -10.61 16.68
N GLU A 974 11.92 -10.69 15.35
CA GLU A 974 13.06 -11.05 14.48
C GLU A 974 14.09 -9.93 14.44
N SER A 975 13.69 -8.68 14.17
CA SER A 975 14.59 -7.52 14.24
C SER A 975 15.15 -7.29 15.65
N LEU A 976 14.41 -7.64 16.71
CA LEU A 976 14.88 -7.60 18.09
C LEU A 976 15.93 -8.68 18.35
N GLY A 977 15.77 -9.89 17.80
CA GLY A 977 16.79 -10.93 17.82
C GLY A 977 18.06 -10.51 17.06
N ALA A 978 17.89 -9.88 15.89
CA ALA A 978 18.97 -9.31 15.09
C ALA A 978 19.69 -8.19 15.84
N LEU A 979 18.93 -7.25 16.43
CA LEU A 979 19.43 -6.16 17.27
C LEU A 979 20.16 -6.68 18.51
N ALA A 980 19.61 -7.69 19.18
CA ALA A 980 20.23 -8.34 20.32
C ALA A 980 21.60 -8.94 19.95
N THR A 981 21.68 -9.60 18.79
CA THR A 981 22.93 -10.15 18.28
C THR A 981 23.94 -9.05 17.96
N ALA A 982 23.51 -7.97 17.29
CA ALA A 982 24.37 -6.82 17.02
C ALA A 982 24.87 -6.13 18.29
N ILE A 983 24.03 -5.95 19.30
CA ILE A 983 24.40 -5.36 20.59
C ILE A 983 25.44 -6.23 21.32
N ARG A 984 25.35 -7.56 21.18
CA ARG A 984 26.31 -8.50 21.77
C ARG A 984 27.69 -8.39 21.11
N GLU A 985 27.73 -8.25 19.79
CA GLU A 985 28.98 -8.12 19.02
C GLU A 985 29.57 -6.70 19.03
N TYR A 986 28.74 -5.69 19.29
CA TYR A 986 29.14 -4.28 19.22
C TYR A 986 30.26 -3.93 20.19
N GLY A 987 31.33 -3.31 19.68
CA GLY A 987 32.52 -2.99 20.47
C GLY A 987 32.39 -1.82 21.46
N GLY A 988 31.28 -1.06 21.42
CA GLY A 988 31.01 0.11 22.26
C GLY A 988 30.06 -0.20 23.42
N GLY A 989 29.82 0.79 24.29
CA GLY A 989 28.92 0.64 25.44
C GLY A 989 27.45 0.84 25.03
N VAL A 990 26.52 0.16 25.71
CA VAL A 990 25.09 0.21 25.38
C VAL A 990 24.26 0.45 26.64
N VAL A 991 23.32 1.39 26.55
CA VAL A 991 22.31 1.69 27.57
C VAL A 991 20.94 1.51 26.93
N ILE A 992 20.12 0.64 27.49
CA ILE A 992 18.80 0.29 26.96
C ILE A 992 17.76 0.65 28.02
N VAL A 993 16.82 1.51 27.67
CA VAL A 993 15.58 1.69 28.44
C VAL A 993 14.57 0.71 27.88
N THR A 994 14.07 -0.21 28.68
CA THR A 994 13.04 -1.15 28.23
C THR A 994 12.20 -1.65 29.40
N HIS A 995 10.93 -1.94 29.12
CA HIS A 995 10.06 -2.70 30.02
C HIS A 995 10.11 -4.22 29.76
N ASN A 996 10.72 -4.66 28.66
CA ASN A 996 10.80 -6.07 28.28
C ASN A 996 11.93 -6.78 29.04
N ARG A 997 11.54 -7.62 30.01
CA ARG A 997 12.48 -8.39 30.84
C ARG A 997 13.30 -9.37 30.02
N GLU A 998 12.67 -10.12 29.12
CA GLU A 998 13.34 -11.13 28.28
C GLU A 998 14.47 -10.48 27.47
N PHE A 999 14.23 -9.30 26.89
CA PHE A 999 15.22 -8.56 26.13
C PHE A 999 16.35 -8.02 27.01
N SER A 1000 16.03 -7.45 28.17
CA SER A 1000 17.03 -6.90 29.10
C SER A 1000 17.92 -7.99 29.72
N GLU A 1001 17.35 -9.12 30.15
CA GLU A 1001 18.09 -10.21 30.79
C GLU A 1001 19.01 -10.95 29.82
N ALA A 1002 18.63 -10.99 28.53
CA ALA A 1002 19.44 -11.62 27.49
C ALA A 1002 20.66 -10.80 27.03
N LEU A 1003 20.70 -9.49 27.33
CA LEU A 1003 21.68 -8.54 26.79
C LEU A 1003 22.46 -7.76 27.83
N CYS A 1004 21.80 -7.35 28.92
CA CYS A 1004 22.35 -6.44 29.90
C CYS A 1004 22.86 -7.21 31.12
N ASN A 1005 24.07 -6.84 31.58
CA ASN A 1005 24.69 -7.37 32.78
C ASN A 1005 24.57 -6.41 33.98
N GLU A 1006 24.16 -5.18 33.72
CA GLU A 1006 23.91 -4.13 34.71
C GLU A 1006 22.46 -3.67 34.59
N VAL A 1007 21.79 -3.49 35.73
CA VAL A 1007 20.41 -3.04 35.81
C VAL A 1007 20.32 -1.81 36.69
N TRP A 1008 19.78 -0.74 36.13
CA TRP A 1008 19.56 0.55 36.78
C TRP A 1008 18.07 0.70 37.06
N MET A 1009 17.70 0.50 38.33
CA MET A 1009 16.32 0.71 38.77
C MET A 1009 16.14 2.19 39.13
N VAL A 1010 15.26 2.86 38.38
CA VAL A 1010 14.85 4.24 38.66
C VAL A 1010 13.48 4.21 39.31
N ASP A 1011 13.41 4.61 40.57
CA ASP A 1011 12.17 4.68 41.33
C ASP A 1011 12.11 6.00 42.11
N ASP A 1012 10.97 6.68 42.00
CA ASP A 1012 10.70 8.01 42.58
C ASP A 1012 11.86 9.02 42.41
N GLY A 1013 12.48 9.04 41.22
CA GLY A 1013 13.59 9.94 40.91
C GLY A 1013 14.94 9.56 41.53
N LYS A 1014 15.07 8.39 42.14
CA LYS A 1014 16.34 7.84 42.67
C LYS A 1014 16.81 6.67 41.82
N LEU A 1015 18.12 6.57 41.66
CA LEU A 1015 18.77 5.48 40.92
C LEU A 1015 19.38 4.47 41.89
N THR A 1016 18.98 3.20 41.76
CA THR A 1016 19.60 2.07 42.45
C THR A 1016 20.27 1.15 41.41
N PRO A 1017 21.59 1.25 41.22
CA PRO A 1017 22.32 0.40 40.29
C PRO A 1017 22.57 -0.99 40.89
N SER A 1018 22.48 -2.03 40.07
CA SER A 1018 22.74 -3.43 40.41
C SER A 1018 23.47 -4.13 39.26
N GLY A 1019 24.37 -5.08 39.56
CA GLY A 1019 25.13 -5.83 38.54
C GLY A 1019 26.60 -6.08 38.89
N HIS A 1020 27.25 -6.97 38.12
CA HIS A 1020 28.54 -7.60 38.45
C HIS A 1020 29.77 -6.67 38.41
N ASN A 1021 29.62 -5.42 37.96
CA ASN A 1021 30.70 -4.44 37.80
C ASN A 1021 30.51 -3.12 38.58
N TRP A 1022 29.53 -3.05 39.49
CA TRP A 1022 29.37 -1.88 40.35
C TRP A 1022 30.44 -1.86 41.45
N VAL A 1023 31.64 -1.39 41.10
CA VAL A 1023 32.66 -1.05 42.07
C VAL A 1023 32.25 0.27 42.72
N SER A 1024 31.61 0.19 43.88
CA SER A 1024 31.44 1.32 44.78
C SER A 1024 32.82 1.94 45.03
N GLY A 1025 33.02 3.16 44.56
CA GLY A 1025 34.20 3.95 44.91
C GLY A 1025 34.34 4.02 46.43
N ASN A 1026 35.52 3.68 46.93
CA ASN A 1026 35.97 3.62 48.33
C ASN A 1026 35.68 2.34 49.11
N ALA A 1027 36.37 1.25 48.78
CA ALA A 1027 37.09 0.44 49.77
C ALA A 1027 38.07 -0.49 49.04
N GLY A 1028 39.32 -0.53 49.50
CA GLY A 1028 40.30 -1.49 49.00
C GLY A 1028 39.91 -2.91 49.42
N THR A 1029 39.39 -3.70 48.49
CA THR A 1029 39.33 -5.16 48.61
C THR A 1029 40.15 -5.76 47.48
N LYS A 1030 41.25 -6.42 47.86
CA LYS A 1030 42.02 -7.30 46.99
C LYS A 1030 41.06 -8.34 46.40
N ILE A 1031 40.95 -8.36 45.08
CA ILE A 1031 40.38 -9.49 44.36
C ILE A 1031 41.33 -10.67 44.63
N VAL A 1032 40.78 -11.77 45.14
CA VAL A 1032 41.42 -13.08 45.07
C VAL A 1032 41.33 -13.49 43.61
N GLU A 1033 42.45 -13.43 42.88
CA GLU A 1033 42.55 -13.97 41.53
C GLU A 1033 42.33 -15.49 41.64
N ALA A 1034 41.29 -16.00 40.97
CA ALA A 1034 41.15 -17.42 40.74
C ALA A 1034 42.25 -17.86 39.76
N ASP A 1035 42.91 -18.97 40.08
CA ASP A 1035 44.03 -19.50 39.31
C ASP A 1035 43.64 -19.76 37.85
N ALA A 1036 44.53 -19.37 36.93
CA ALA A 1036 44.36 -19.63 35.50
C ALA A 1036 44.55 -21.12 35.21
N GLU A 1037 43.54 -21.77 34.62
CA GLU A 1037 43.64 -23.16 34.17
C GLU A 1037 44.40 -23.29 32.83
N ASP A 1038 45.14 -24.39 32.69
CA ASP A 1038 45.92 -24.72 31.50
C ASP A 1038 45.02 -24.87 30.25
N GLN A 1039 45.34 -24.18 29.16
CA GLN A 1039 44.63 -24.30 27.88
C GLN A 1039 45.34 -25.24 26.91
N ILE A 1040 44.56 -26.02 26.16
CA ILE A 1040 45.03 -26.95 25.11
C ILE A 1040 44.76 -26.31 23.74
N ASP A 1041 45.77 -26.24 22.88
CA ASP A 1041 45.62 -25.70 21.53
C ASP A 1041 44.98 -26.70 20.54
N GLY A 1042 44.61 -26.21 19.35
CA GLY A 1042 43.97 -27.01 18.29
C GLY A 1042 44.82 -28.12 17.67
N GLN A 1043 46.06 -28.33 18.13
CA GLN A 1043 46.89 -29.48 17.76
C GLN A 1043 47.16 -30.43 18.94
N GLY A 1044 46.51 -30.21 20.10
CA GLY A 1044 46.51 -31.10 21.24
C GLY A 1044 47.64 -30.88 22.25
N ASN A 1045 48.33 -29.73 22.22
CA ASN A 1045 49.38 -29.42 23.18
C ASN A 1045 48.87 -28.53 24.33
N THR A 1046 49.16 -28.92 25.58
CA THR A 1046 48.90 -28.12 26.80
C THR A 1046 49.90 -26.97 26.93
N ILE A 1047 49.42 -25.73 26.94
CA ILE A 1047 50.21 -24.52 27.23
C ILE A 1047 50.04 -24.19 28.72
N LYS A 1048 51.13 -24.30 29.50
CA LYS A 1048 51.13 -23.95 30.93
C LYS A 1048 51.19 -22.43 31.13
N ALA A 1049 50.35 -21.91 32.02
CA ALA A 1049 50.29 -20.49 32.35
C ALA A 1049 51.63 -19.99 32.96
N THR A 1050 52.13 -18.86 32.49
CA THR A 1050 53.37 -18.22 32.99
C THR A 1050 53.04 -17.18 34.07
N GLU A 1051 53.58 -17.37 35.28
CA GLU A 1051 53.44 -16.43 36.40
C GLU A 1051 54.07 -15.05 36.10
N LYS A 1052 53.33 -13.96 36.31
CA LYS A 1052 53.88 -12.59 36.20
C LYS A 1052 54.74 -12.25 37.42
N LYS A 1053 55.97 -11.79 37.18
CA LYS A 1053 56.90 -11.30 38.23
C LYS A 1053 56.31 -10.12 39.03
N LYS A 1054 56.32 -10.25 40.36
CA LYS A 1054 55.91 -9.24 41.35
C LYS A 1054 56.75 -7.96 41.25
N LYS A 1055 56.12 -6.78 41.19
CA LYS A 1055 56.81 -5.48 41.29
C LYS A 1055 57.36 -5.27 42.71
N LEU A 1056 58.67 -5.05 42.83
CA LEU A 1056 59.38 -4.79 44.09
C LEU A 1056 58.93 -3.46 44.72
N SER A 1057 58.84 -3.42 46.06
CA SER A 1057 58.46 -2.20 46.79
C SER A 1057 59.57 -1.14 46.79
N SER A 1058 59.20 0.12 47.03
CA SER A 1058 60.13 1.26 47.16
C SER A 1058 61.27 1.02 48.16
N LYS A 1059 61.02 0.25 49.22
CA LYS A 1059 62.00 -0.11 50.24
C LYS A 1059 63.02 -1.15 49.73
N GLU A 1060 62.59 -2.07 48.88
CA GLU A 1060 63.43 -3.10 48.26
C GLU A 1060 64.28 -2.53 47.11
N LEU A 1061 63.74 -1.58 46.35
CA LEU A 1061 64.48 -0.81 45.33
C LEU A 1061 65.63 0.00 45.94
N ARG A 1062 65.40 0.64 47.11
CA ARG A 1062 66.48 1.32 47.86
C ARG A 1062 67.55 0.36 48.37
N LYS A 1063 67.16 -0.83 48.83
CA LYS A 1063 68.11 -1.87 49.28
C LYS A 1063 68.96 -2.39 48.13
N LYS A 1064 68.35 -2.72 46.98
CA LYS A 1064 69.07 -3.12 45.76
C LYS A 1064 70.02 -2.04 45.26
N LYS A 1065 69.64 -0.75 45.34
CA LYS A 1065 70.52 0.36 44.92
C LYS A 1065 71.75 0.52 45.84
N LYS A 1066 71.59 0.28 47.15
CA LYS A 1066 72.71 0.28 48.11
C LYS A 1066 73.67 -0.88 47.87
N ASP A 1067 73.12 -2.08 47.66
CA ASP A 1067 73.89 -3.30 47.37
C ASP A 1067 74.66 -3.20 46.04
N ARG A 1068 74.05 -2.56 45.02
CA ARG A 1068 74.68 -2.23 43.73
C ARG A 1068 75.91 -1.34 43.88
N MET A 1069 75.85 -0.35 44.78
CA MET A 1069 76.99 0.54 45.06
C MET A 1069 78.09 -0.15 45.87
N GLU A 1070 77.75 -1.07 46.77
CA GLU A 1070 78.73 -1.84 47.54
C GLU A 1070 79.44 -2.91 46.69
N ARG A 1071 78.78 -3.49 45.68
CA ARG A 1071 79.41 -4.38 44.69
C ARG A 1071 80.34 -3.62 43.73
N ARG A 1072 79.93 -2.42 43.30
CA ARG A 1072 80.79 -1.54 42.47
C ARG A 1072 82.06 -1.08 43.20
N LYS A 1073 82.00 -0.96 44.54
CA LYS A 1073 83.18 -0.69 45.39
C LYS A 1073 84.10 -1.90 45.59
N ARG A 1074 83.60 -3.13 45.34
CA ARG A 1074 84.37 -4.38 45.41
C ARG A 1074 84.95 -4.83 44.06
N GLY A 1075 84.78 -4.03 43.00
CA GLY A 1075 85.36 -4.30 41.67
C GLY A 1075 84.58 -5.30 40.81
N GLU A 1076 83.33 -5.62 41.16
CA GLU A 1076 82.45 -6.49 40.37
C GLU A 1076 81.71 -5.67 39.29
N GLU A 1077 81.50 -6.25 38.10
CA GLU A 1077 80.70 -5.63 37.02
C GLU A 1077 79.21 -5.60 37.39
N VAL A 1078 78.55 -4.45 37.16
CA VAL A 1078 77.13 -4.29 37.52
C VAL A 1078 76.36 -3.49 36.47
N TYR A 1079 75.33 -4.11 35.88
CA TYR A 1079 74.46 -3.54 34.85
C TYR A 1079 73.41 -2.57 35.40
N THR A 1080 73.00 -1.60 34.58
CA THR A 1080 72.15 -0.48 35.03
C THR A 1080 70.64 -0.77 34.96
N THR A 1081 70.22 -1.73 34.13
CA THR A 1081 68.81 -2.16 34.01
C THR A 1081 68.71 -3.69 33.96
N ASP A 1082 67.60 -4.25 34.45
CA ASP A 1082 67.36 -5.70 34.46
C ASP A 1082 66.88 -6.23 33.06
N GLU A 1083 67.01 -5.42 32.00
CA GLU A 1083 66.65 -5.75 30.60
C GLU A 1083 67.88 -6.04 29.70
N GLU A 1084 69.10 -6.01 30.25
CA GLU A 1084 70.34 -6.33 29.50
C GLU A 1084 70.93 -7.70 29.90
N LEU A 1085 70.09 -8.71 30.11
CA LEU A 1085 70.49 -10.12 30.25
C LEU A 1085 69.64 -11.02 29.35
#